data_AF-A0A2M8CLV2-F1
#
_entry.id   AF-A0A2M8CLV2-F1
#
_cell.length_a   1.000
_cell.length_b   1.000
_cell.length_c   1.000
_cell.angle_alpha   90.00
_cell.angle_beta   90.00
_cell.angle_gamma   90.00
#
_symmetry.space_group_name_H-M   'P 1'
#
loop_
_entity.id
_entity.type
_entity.pdbx_description
1 polymer ?
#
loop_
_entity_poly.entity_id
_entity_poly.type
_entity_poly.pdbx_seq_one_letter_code
_entity_poly.pdbx_strand_id
1 'polypeptide(L)'
;MTKKLKSIILAMCILAVMAVGAQTVTNVVALHQLAQEYNDEWNESQVRVQQYSSLHHLPITEETSDGKLIQMIDVRDGKPVYYITHNMGAAITTRVNTIWPGGGAGLDLTGAGYDQLGEWDGGSVLTSHQEFSDQGPSRVTVMDGGATHYHSTHVAGTMVAAGVVPSAKGMVYSASLKSWQWSNDNSEMATAAANGLEISNHSYGLIRGWNHNTTNGTWTWYGNANVSPTEDYKFGFYDNDSKTMDQIAVNAPNYLIVRSAGNDRGEGPGNAGQNGEPEKDGGIDGYDCLGSEEVAKNILTVGAVYEVPNYSGSESVVMSSFSCWGPADDGRIKPDIVGKGVDVYSCLNGNNSDYGSLQGTSMSAPNVSGSMAMLQYYYKSLHGGIPMRAATLKGLVLHTADEAGEFPGPDYVFGWGLMNAERASTLITENTQQNAINELVLNQGDVYEREIQILENTDLRITICWTDPVGTPVTAQLDPSDAMLVNDLDLQVVDENNAVFYPYKLDRNNPSAAATNNSINEVDNVEMVFAEDLAAGPYTIRVSHGGTLQGNQQAFSMIITGLDEYAVIPECSNNLKTPLDGDVNVFLNQWISWNPALFASSYDVFFGTDGGGIATPVNTINGTNFSENGFSTLMQENTTYYLQVIPRNIQGTAISCNEIWSFTTMPAINSYPFTESVEDVTGSDLPEFWQSLDNSDANWISTNLIGHTGNNAMACWNPKGLVLTEYNNWLISLPFRVEEGKEYNVSYFYHSFLPTNPETLSLYWGFSPDANGLTHLLFEGIDFFYPEWLEGSGLLIPNADTVVFLGWHLSSPQGYGIFMDDVMVEDWGTVGISQPELVDEVKMYSRNNQFIVEAGSNWDGARIRVMNLYGQTLYSENYTSSQPISFGSIKGGIYLVSIQKGNKMETRKIGMF
;
A
#
# COMPACT_ATOMS: atom_id res chain seq x y z
N MET A 1 56.44 72.65 -13.56
CA MET A 1 55.65 73.83 -13.17
C MET A 1 54.26 73.35 -12.78
N THR A 2 54.01 73.24 -11.46
CA THR A 2 52.98 74.00 -10.69
C THR A 2 51.54 73.49 -10.89
N LYS A 3 50.96 72.71 -9.95
CA LYS A 3 50.21 73.17 -8.74
C LYS A 3 49.23 74.30 -9.10
N LYS A 4 47.90 74.17 -8.98
CA LYS A 4 47.04 74.19 -7.77
C LYS A 4 45.64 74.65 -8.29
N LEU A 5 44.46 74.28 -7.78
CA LEU A 5 43.83 74.63 -6.48
C LEU A 5 42.37 74.04 -6.52
N LYS A 6 41.95 73.16 -5.59
CA LYS A 6 40.95 73.36 -4.48
C LYS A 6 39.48 73.60 -4.91
N SER A 7 38.39 73.10 -4.28
CA SER A 7 38.15 72.24 -3.10
C SER A 7 36.61 72.15 -2.79
N ILE A 8 36.13 71.02 -2.22
CA ILE A 8 35.24 70.86 -1.00
C ILE A 8 33.69 71.03 -1.17
N ILE A 9 32.74 70.17 -0.71
CA ILE A 9 32.65 68.94 0.15
C ILE A 9 31.28 68.23 -0.09
N LEU A 10 31.22 66.89 -0.12
CA LEU A 10 30.45 66.01 0.80
C LEU A 10 30.87 64.52 0.64
N ALA A 11 31.11 63.84 1.78
CA ALA A 11 31.46 62.42 1.96
C ALA A 11 30.25 61.49 1.67
N MET A 12 30.29 60.19 1.38
CA MET A 12 31.18 59.03 1.63
C MET A 12 31.01 58.03 0.45
N CYS A 13 31.80 56.95 0.43
CA CYS A 13 31.78 55.78 -0.50
C CYS A 13 32.81 55.80 -1.64
N ILE A 14 34.03 55.31 -1.36
CA ILE A 14 35.00 54.78 -2.33
C ILE A 14 35.62 53.56 -1.64
N LEU A 15 35.62 52.36 -2.24
CA LEU A 15 36.63 51.87 -3.18
C LEU A 15 36.00 50.72 -3.99
N ALA A 16 35.74 50.89 -5.30
CA ALA A 16 36.61 50.53 -6.44
C ALA A 16 37.02 49.05 -6.39
N VAL A 17 36.72 48.22 -7.39
CA VAL A 17 37.29 48.28 -8.74
C VAL A 17 36.32 47.68 -9.78
N MET A 18 36.07 48.44 -10.85
CA MET A 18 35.62 47.92 -12.15
C MET A 18 36.70 48.25 -13.18
N ALA A 19 36.98 47.33 -14.10
CA ALA A 19 37.49 47.70 -15.42
C ALA A 19 36.91 46.73 -16.44
N VAL A 20 35.80 47.16 -17.03
CA VAL A 20 35.01 46.41 -18.00
C VAL A 20 35.75 46.33 -19.34
N GLY A 21 35.78 45.13 -19.90
CA GLY A 21 35.79 44.86 -21.34
C GLY A 21 36.90 43.92 -21.78
N ALA A 22 36.69 42.78 -22.45
CA ALA A 22 35.51 41.99 -22.78
C ALA A 22 35.99 40.78 -23.64
N GLN A 23 35.50 39.57 -23.34
CA GLN A 23 34.72 38.74 -24.26
C GLN A 23 33.60 38.18 -23.36
N THR A 24 32.31 38.55 -23.37
CA THR A 24 31.32 39.13 -24.33
C THR A 24 30.84 38.24 -25.47
N VAL A 25 30.88 36.92 -25.33
CA VAL A 25 29.97 36.07 -26.11
C VAL A 25 29.58 34.87 -25.26
N THR A 26 28.28 34.57 -25.18
CA THR A 26 27.81 33.19 -24.96
C THR A 26 28.61 32.30 -25.91
N ASN A 27 29.08 31.14 -25.46
CA ASN A 27 29.67 30.19 -26.39
C ASN A 27 28.56 29.57 -27.24
N VAL A 28 27.93 30.38 -28.10
CA VAL A 28 26.79 30.06 -28.95
C VAL A 28 27.18 28.93 -29.90
N VAL A 29 28.47 28.81 -30.27
CA VAL A 29 28.98 27.66 -31.04
C VAL A 29 29.06 26.42 -30.16
N ALA A 30 29.58 26.46 -28.92
CA ALA A 30 29.56 25.29 -28.02
C ALA A 30 28.16 24.96 -27.48
N LEU A 31 27.23 25.89 -27.42
CA LEU A 31 25.84 25.69 -27.03
C LEU A 31 24.96 25.29 -28.22
N HIS A 32 25.27 25.69 -29.45
CA HIS A 32 24.76 25.06 -30.67
C HIS A 32 25.44 23.72 -30.94
N GLN A 33 26.65 23.49 -30.45
CA GLN A 33 27.36 22.22 -30.55
C GLN A 33 26.95 21.27 -29.44
N LEU A 34 26.61 21.73 -28.23
CA LEU A 34 25.92 20.95 -27.18
C LEU A 34 24.44 20.76 -27.51
N ALA A 35 23.76 21.74 -28.12
CA ALA A 35 22.41 21.55 -28.63
C ALA A 35 22.39 20.71 -29.91
N GLN A 36 23.42 20.73 -30.77
CA GLN A 36 23.59 19.75 -31.85
C GLN A 36 24.05 18.41 -31.31
N GLU A 37 24.90 18.33 -30.28
CA GLU A 37 25.30 17.06 -29.65
C GLU A 37 24.12 16.42 -28.91
N TYR A 38 23.31 17.18 -28.17
CA TYR A 38 22.07 16.68 -27.56
C TYR A 38 20.94 16.46 -28.57
N ASN A 39 20.87 17.23 -29.67
CA ASN A 39 19.93 16.98 -30.76
C ASN A 39 20.39 15.82 -31.66
N ASP A 40 21.68 15.56 -31.81
CA ASP A 40 22.27 14.42 -32.53
C ASP A 40 22.18 13.17 -31.65
N GLU A 41 22.42 13.25 -30.34
CA GLU A 41 22.14 12.19 -29.35
C GLU A 41 20.65 11.88 -29.28
N TRP A 42 19.78 12.90 -29.30
CA TRP A 42 18.33 12.72 -29.41
C TRP A 42 17.94 12.13 -30.76
N ASN A 43 18.45 12.61 -31.89
CA ASN A 43 18.17 12.05 -33.23
C ASN A 43 18.70 10.62 -33.37
N GLU A 44 19.86 10.30 -32.80
CA GLU A 44 20.41 8.95 -32.71
C GLU A 44 19.54 8.06 -31.81
N SER A 45 19.03 8.59 -30.69
CA SER A 45 18.03 7.92 -29.86
C SER A 45 16.73 7.69 -30.62
N GLN A 46 16.25 8.66 -31.41
CA GLN A 46 15.05 8.53 -32.24
C GLN A 46 15.27 7.55 -33.42
N VAL A 47 16.47 7.46 -33.98
CA VAL A 47 16.83 6.43 -34.97
C VAL A 47 16.86 5.04 -34.32
N ARG A 48 17.42 4.90 -33.12
CA ARG A 48 17.38 3.64 -32.35
C ARG A 48 15.95 3.24 -32.00
N VAL A 49 15.12 4.18 -31.54
CA VAL A 49 13.70 3.99 -31.25
C VAL A 49 12.93 3.59 -32.51
N GLN A 50 13.12 4.28 -33.64
CA GLN A 50 12.48 3.94 -34.92
C GLN A 50 12.91 2.57 -35.46
N GLN A 51 14.20 2.22 -35.34
CA GLN A 51 14.75 0.92 -35.74
C GLN A 51 14.25 -0.21 -34.85
N TYR A 52 14.25 -0.01 -33.54
CA TYR A 52 13.76 -0.98 -32.56
C TYR A 52 12.24 -1.17 -32.68
N SER A 53 11.47 -0.07 -32.79
CA SER A 53 10.03 -0.09 -33.09
C SER A 53 9.71 -0.83 -34.39
N SER A 54 10.46 -0.59 -35.47
CA SER A 54 10.24 -1.26 -36.76
C SER A 54 10.64 -2.73 -36.77
N LEU A 55 11.73 -3.09 -36.07
CA LEU A 55 12.28 -4.45 -35.98
C LEU A 55 11.43 -5.35 -35.07
N HIS A 56 10.87 -4.78 -34.00
CA HIS A 56 10.11 -5.51 -32.98
C HIS A 56 8.59 -5.25 -33.04
N HIS A 57 8.12 -4.46 -34.01
CA HIS A 57 6.71 -4.10 -34.22
C HIS A 57 6.03 -3.45 -32.99
N LEU A 58 6.78 -2.69 -32.19
CA LEU A 58 6.28 -2.01 -31.01
C LEU A 58 5.91 -0.55 -31.31
N PRO A 59 4.79 -0.02 -30.78
CA PRO A 59 4.44 1.38 -30.93
C PRO A 59 5.43 2.29 -30.19
N ILE A 60 5.78 3.43 -30.80
CA ILE A 60 6.64 4.46 -30.17
C ILE A 60 5.89 5.21 -29.06
N THR A 61 4.56 5.26 -29.17
CA THR A 61 3.65 5.84 -28.19
C THR A 61 2.45 4.93 -28.07
N GLU A 62 2.12 4.55 -26.84
CA GLU A 62 1.04 3.64 -26.52
C GLU A 62 0.28 4.16 -25.30
N GLU A 63 -1.03 3.98 -25.29
CA GLU A 63 -1.86 4.19 -24.12
C GLU A 63 -2.21 2.81 -23.57
N THR A 64 -1.80 2.52 -22.34
CA THR A 64 -2.04 1.22 -21.71
C THR A 64 -3.53 1.02 -21.43
N SER A 65 -3.92 -0.23 -21.19
CA SER A 65 -5.30 -0.61 -20.89
C SER A 65 -5.89 0.05 -19.62
N ASP A 66 -5.05 0.64 -18.76
CA ASP A 66 -5.41 1.45 -17.59
C ASP A 66 -5.33 2.98 -17.85
N GLY A 67 -5.19 3.41 -19.11
CA GLY A 67 -5.25 4.83 -19.53
C GLY A 67 -3.97 5.63 -19.30
N LYS A 68 -2.82 4.97 -19.06
CA LYS A 68 -1.54 5.65 -18.90
C LYS A 68 -0.83 5.78 -20.26
N LEU A 69 -0.38 7.00 -20.57
CA LEU A 69 0.38 7.26 -21.79
C LEU A 69 1.86 6.88 -21.57
N ILE A 70 2.34 5.92 -22.36
CA ILE A 70 3.72 5.45 -22.35
C ILE A 70 4.38 5.81 -23.69
N GLN A 71 5.59 6.39 -23.63
CA GLN A 71 6.35 6.77 -24.83
C GLN A 71 7.79 6.25 -24.77
N MET A 72 8.22 5.54 -25.81
CA MET A 72 9.58 5.04 -25.98
C MET A 72 10.50 6.18 -26.41
N ILE A 73 11.50 6.50 -25.58
CA ILE A 73 12.37 7.67 -25.78
C ILE A 73 13.82 7.33 -26.13
N ASP A 74 14.26 6.10 -25.87
CA ASP A 74 15.60 5.62 -26.22
C ASP A 74 15.65 4.08 -26.25
N VAL A 75 16.76 3.51 -26.73
CA VAL A 75 17.10 2.09 -26.63
C VAL A 75 18.53 1.99 -26.14
N ARG A 76 18.73 1.49 -24.91
CA ARG A 76 20.03 1.35 -24.24
C ARG A 76 20.27 -0.12 -23.95
N ASP A 77 21.48 -0.60 -24.25
CA ASP A 77 21.88 -2.00 -24.05
C ASP A 77 20.90 -3.04 -24.66
N GLY A 78 20.29 -2.69 -25.79
CA GLY A 78 19.33 -3.54 -26.51
C GLY A 78 17.92 -3.57 -25.90
N LYS A 79 17.60 -2.68 -24.96
CA LYS A 79 16.28 -2.58 -24.31
C LYS A 79 15.66 -1.20 -24.49
N PRO A 80 14.33 -1.11 -24.70
CA PRO A 80 13.63 0.16 -24.84
C PRO A 80 13.50 0.85 -23.48
N VAL A 81 13.63 2.18 -23.47
CA VAL A 81 13.45 3.05 -22.31
C VAL A 81 12.19 3.88 -22.53
N TYR A 82 11.31 3.92 -21.53
CA TYR A 82 9.99 4.56 -21.62
C TYR A 82 9.80 5.68 -20.58
N TYR A 83 8.93 6.64 -20.88
CA TYR A 83 8.31 7.56 -19.91
C TYR A 83 6.89 7.11 -19.53
N ILE A 84 6.42 7.48 -18.32
CA ILE A 84 5.04 7.32 -17.78
C ILE A 84 4.59 8.61 -17.03
N THR A 85 3.37 8.73 -16.46
CA THR A 85 2.79 9.96 -15.88
C THR A 85 3.00 10.11 -14.35
N HIS A 86 3.29 11.32 -13.80
CA HIS A 86 3.83 11.39 -12.42
C HIS A 86 3.41 12.50 -11.40
N ASN A 87 2.56 13.52 -11.65
CA ASN A 87 1.97 14.35 -10.54
C ASN A 87 0.62 13.82 -10.07
N MET A 88 -0.18 13.30 -11.02
CA MET A 88 -1.38 12.52 -10.69
C MET A 88 -1.04 11.36 -9.76
N GLY A 89 0.14 10.75 -9.91
CA GLY A 89 0.67 9.76 -8.96
C GLY A 89 0.84 10.28 -7.53
N ALA A 90 1.20 11.55 -7.34
CA ALA A 90 1.27 12.18 -6.02
C ALA A 90 -0.14 12.40 -5.43
N ALA A 91 -1.09 12.78 -6.27
CA ALA A 91 -2.49 12.90 -5.87
C ALA A 91 -3.10 11.54 -5.48
N ILE A 92 -2.79 10.48 -6.24
CA ILE A 92 -3.18 9.09 -5.95
C ILE A 92 -2.52 8.59 -4.66
N THR A 93 -1.22 8.83 -4.49
CA THR A 93 -0.46 8.39 -3.31
C THR A 93 -1.01 8.99 -2.01
N THR A 94 -1.54 10.21 -2.05
CA THR A 94 -2.20 10.85 -0.89
C THR A 94 -3.72 10.69 -0.88
N ARG A 95 -4.29 10.04 -1.90
CA ARG A 95 -5.73 9.86 -2.13
C ARG A 95 -6.52 11.17 -2.21
N VAL A 96 -5.86 12.30 -2.44
CA VAL A 96 -6.58 13.58 -2.66
C VAL A 96 -7.35 13.56 -3.99
N ASN A 97 -6.97 12.71 -4.94
CA ASN A 97 -7.71 12.53 -6.18
C ASN A 97 -9.11 11.92 -5.97
N THR A 98 -9.32 11.14 -4.89
CA THR A 98 -10.60 10.46 -4.65
C THR A 98 -11.67 11.42 -4.14
N ILE A 99 -11.28 12.59 -3.62
CA ILE A 99 -12.18 13.64 -3.15
C ILE A 99 -12.41 14.76 -4.18
N TRP A 100 -11.79 14.68 -5.35
CA TRP A 100 -12.04 15.58 -6.49
C TRP A 100 -13.37 15.27 -7.20
N PRO A 101 -13.83 16.15 -8.11
CA PRO A 101 -14.97 15.88 -8.99
C PRO A 101 -14.88 14.52 -9.69
N GLY A 102 -15.87 13.66 -9.45
CA GLY A 102 -15.93 12.31 -10.01
C GLY A 102 -14.98 11.30 -9.36
N GLY A 103 -14.34 11.64 -8.24
CA GLY A 103 -13.55 10.71 -7.44
C GLY A 103 -14.41 9.78 -6.58
N GLY A 104 -13.81 8.70 -6.08
CA GLY A 104 -14.50 7.63 -5.35
C GLY A 104 -15.22 8.06 -4.07
N ALA A 105 -14.81 9.16 -3.45
CA ALA A 105 -15.44 9.69 -2.24
C ALA A 105 -16.70 10.53 -2.51
N GLY A 106 -16.96 10.94 -3.77
CA GLY A 106 -18.17 11.68 -4.17
C GLY A 106 -18.30 13.10 -3.57
N LEU A 107 -17.21 13.68 -3.06
CA LEU A 107 -17.22 15.01 -2.42
C LEU A 107 -17.08 16.17 -3.42
N ASP A 108 -16.61 15.89 -4.63
CA ASP A 108 -16.44 16.83 -5.74
C ASP A 108 -15.68 18.14 -5.38
N LEU A 109 -14.63 18.03 -4.57
CA LEU A 109 -13.88 19.18 -4.03
C LEU A 109 -12.80 19.68 -4.99
N THR A 110 -12.71 21.00 -5.14
CA THR A 110 -11.77 21.64 -6.09
C THR A 110 -10.77 22.59 -5.43
N GLY A 111 -11.10 23.11 -4.23
CA GLY A 111 -10.36 24.20 -3.58
C GLY A 111 -10.66 25.59 -4.13
N ALA A 112 -11.69 25.74 -4.97
CA ALA A 112 -12.05 27.03 -5.57
C ALA A 112 -12.32 28.09 -4.49
N GLY A 113 -11.64 29.23 -4.60
CA GLY A 113 -11.77 30.34 -3.65
C GLY A 113 -10.96 30.19 -2.35
N TYR A 114 -10.23 29.08 -2.17
CA TYR A 114 -9.26 28.95 -1.09
C TYR A 114 -7.99 29.74 -1.42
N ASP A 115 -7.57 30.65 -0.53
CA ASP A 115 -6.45 31.57 -0.75
C ASP A 115 -5.49 31.68 0.45
N GLN A 116 -5.60 30.77 1.43
CA GLN A 116 -4.79 30.76 2.66
C GLN A 116 -3.65 29.74 2.61
N LEU A 117 -3.10 29.54 1.40
CA LEU A 117 -1.97 28.65 1.11
C LEU A 117 -0.73 29.45 0.69
N GLY A 118 0.42 29.09 1.26
CA GLY A 118 1.70 29.76 0.98
C GLY A 118 2.83 28.79 0.63
N GLU A 119 3.86 29.30 -0.05
CA GLU A 119 5.15 28.62 -0.20
C GLU A 119 6.32 29.58 0.01
N TRP A 120 7.42 29.07 0.56
CA TRP A 120 8.73 29.72 0.59
C TRP A 120 9.75 28.82 -0.11
N ASP A 121 10.55 29.40 -1.01
CA ASP A 121 11.50 28.63 -1.83
C ASP A 121 12.71 29.46 -2.30
N GLY A 122 13.64 28.86 -3.04
CA GLY A 122 14.90 29.48 -3.49
C GLY A 122 14.77 30.56 -4.57
N GLY A 123 13.57 30.85 -5.04
CA GLY A 123 13.29 31.85 -6.08
C GLY A 123 11.80 32.07 -6.29
N SER A 124 11.44 32.93 -7.24
CA SER A 124 10.03 33.19 -7.57
C SER A 124 9.41 32.10 -8.47
N VAL A 125 8.11 31.92 -8.39
CA VAL A 125 7.35 31.08 -9.33
C VAL A 125 7.24 31.76 -10.69
N LEU A 126 7.33 30.98 -11.78
CA LEU A 126 6.93 31.44 -13.10
C LEU A 126 5.40 31.57 -13.19
N THR A 127 4.85 32.70 -12.72
CA THR A 127 3.39 32.92 -12.64
C THR A 127 2.67 32.92 -13.99
N SER A 128 3.41 33.09 -15.09
CA SER A 128 2.89 33.00 -16.46
C SER A 128 2.77 31.57 -16.99
N HIS A 129 3.20 30.57 -16.22
CA HIS A 129 3.02 29.17 -16.59
C HIS A 129 1.54 28.84 -16.76
N GLN A 130 1.22 28.08 -17.81
CA GLN A 130 -0.17 27.86 -18.26
C GLN A 130 -1.04 27.20 -17.18
N GLU A 131 -0.43 26.43 -16.29
CA GLU A 131 -1.11 25.79 -15.14
C GLU A 131 -1.63 26.77 -14.10
N PHE A 132 -1.08 27.99 -14.06
CA PHE A 132 -1.47 29.02 -13.09
C PHE A 132 -2.34 30.11 -13.72
N SER A 133 -2.25 30.31 -15.03
CA SER A 133 -2.99 31.34 -15.78
C SER A 133 -4.15 30.77 -16.61
N ASP A 134 -4.59 29.54 -16.31
CA ASP A 134 -5.62 28.81 -17.06
C ASP A 134 -6.98 29.54 -17.09
N GLN A 135 -7.31 30.28 -16.02
CA GLN A 135 -8.53 31.07 -15.90
C GLN A 135 -8.34 32.59 -16.08
N GLY A 136 -7.21 33.03 -16.63
CA GLY A 136 -6.88 34.46 -16.81
C GLY A 136 -5.66 34.91 -16.00
N PRO A 137 -5.75 35.90 -15.10
CA PRO A 137 -4.64 36.26 -14.22
C PRO A 137 -4.14 35.05 -13.42
N SER A 138 -2.84 35.02 -13.13
CA SER A 138 -2.24 33.91 -12.39
C SER A 138 -2.90 33.70 -11.03
N ARG A 139 -3.19 32.44 -10.68
CA ARG A 139 -3.60 32.02 -9.33
C ARG A 139 -2.43 32.02 -8.34
N VAL A 140 -1.20 32.19 -8.81
CA VAL A 140 -0.02 32.35 -7.98
C VAL A 140 0.35 33.83 -7.87
N THR A 141 0.44 34.33 -6.65
CA THR A 141 0.87 35.70 -6.35
C THR A 141 2.25 35.68 -5.71
N VAL A 142 3.25 36.24 -6.39
CA VAL A 142 4.60 36.44 -5.83
C VAL A 142 4.57 37.65 -4.91
N MET A 143 4.94 37.44 -3.65
CA MET A 143 4.78 38.42 -2.56
C MET A 143 6.05 39.24 -2.33
N ASP A 144 7.22 38.68 -2.62
CA ASP A 144 8.52 39.35 -2.64
C ASP A 144 9.27 39.04 -3.96
N GLY A 145 9.73 40.08 -4.65
CA GLY A 145 10.21 39.93 -6.03
C GLY A 145 11.56 39.20 -6.14
N GLY A 146 11.76 38.43 -7.20
CA GLY A 146 13.00 37.69 -7.46
C GLY A 146 13.09 37.17 -8.90
N ALA A 147 14.19 36.48 -9.22
CA ALA A 147 14.28 35.73 -10.47
C ALA A 147 13.44 34.45 -10.34
N THR A 148 12.84 34.00 -11.44
CA THR A 148 12.11 32.73 -11.42
C THR A 148 13.06 31.56 -11.24
N HIS A 149 12.63 30.54 -10.50
CA HIS A 149 13.42 29.33 -10.26
C HIS A 149 12.60 28.08 -10.56
N TYR A 150 13.25 27.04 -11.10
CA TYR A 150 12.58 25.80 -11.50
C TYR A 150 12.00 25.07 -10.29
N HIS A 151 12.73 25.06 -9.17
CA HIS A 151 12.32 24.40 -7.93
C HIS A 151 11.02 25.01 -7.37
N SER A 152 10.97 26.33 -7.14
CA SER A 152 9.75 27.02 -6.69
C SER A 152 8.57 26.79 -7.64
N THR A 153 8.81 26.83 -8.95
CA THR A 153 7.75 26.61 -9.95
C THR A 153 7.22 25.17 -9.90
N HIS A 154 8.08 24.20 -9.62
CA HIS A 154 7.74 22.78 -9.48
C HIS A 154 6.95 22.50 -8.19
N VAL A 155 7.38 23.08 -7.07
CA VAL A 155 6.68 23.08 -5.78
C VAL A 155 5.28 23.68 -5.94
N ALA A 156 5.18 24.89 -6.49
CA ALA A 156 3.89 25.55 -6.75
C ALA A 156 2.97 24.71 -7.67
N GLY A 157 3.54 24.09 -8.71
CA GLY A 157 2.80 23.22 -9.60
C GLY A 157 2.23 21.99 -8.89
N THR A 158 2.99 21.39 -7.98
CA THR A 158 2.56 20.24 -7.17
C THR A 158 1.38 20.61 -6.28
N MET A 159 1.34 21.84 -5.76
CA MET A 159 0.26 22.31 -4.90
C MET A 159 -1.00 22.72 -5.68
N VAL A 160 -0.87 23.58 -6.71
CA VAL A 160 -2.01 24.32 -7.29
C VAL A 160 -2.11 24.27 -8.82
N ALA A 161 -1.33 23.47 -9.55
CA ALA A 161 -1.48 23.39 -11.01
C ALA A 161 -2.91 22.97 -11.41
N ALA A 162 -3.50 23.68 -12.38
CA ALA A 162 -4.89 23.47 -12.81
C ALA A 162 -5.15 22.06 -13.38
N GLY A 163 -4.11 21.45 -13.93
CA GLY A 163 -4.22 20.24 -14.75
C GLY A 163 -4.52 20.55 -16.21
N VAL A 164 -4.01 21.67 -16.75
CA VAL A 164 -4.00 21.94 -18.20
C VAL A 164 -3.31 20.77 -18.91
N VAL A 165 -2.19 20.31 -18.34
CA VAL A 165 -1.66 18.97 -18.56
C VAL A 165 -2.17 18.08 -17.41
N PRO A 166 -3.06 17.10 -17.68
CA PRO A 166 -3.69 16.30 -16.63
C PRO A 166 -2.71 15.59 -15.69
N SER A 167 -1.56 15.16 -16.22
CA SER A 167 -0.51 14.49 -15.45
C SER A 167 0.26 15.42 -14.50
N ALA A 168 0.14 16.74 -14.65
CA ALA A 168 0.75 17.77 -13.83
C ALA A 168 -0.22 18.39 -12.81
N LYS A 169 -1.48 17.93 -12.75
CA LYS A 169 -2.51 18.51 -11.88
C LYS A 169 -2.09 18.52 -10.42
N GLY A 170 -2.20 19.68 -9.78
CA GLY A 170 -1.85 19.89 -8.38
C GLY A 170 -2.93 19.39 -7.42
N MET A 171 -2.58 19.21 -6.15
CA MET A 171 -3.46 18.60 -5.14
C MET A 171 -4.73 19.42 -4.88
N VAL A 172 -4.60 20.74 -4.83
CA VAL A 172 -5.69 21.71 -4.64
C VAL A 172 -5.78 22.64 -5.85
N TYR A 173 -6.06 22.04 -7.00
CA TYR A 173 -5.89 22.62 -8.33
C TYR A 173 -6.71 23.89 -8.64
N SER A 174 -7.72 24.26 -7.85
CA SER A 174 -8.47 25.51 -8.05
C SER A 174 -8.20 26.59 -6.97
N ALA A 175 -7.29 26.35 -6.03
CA ALA A 175 -6.90 27.33 -5.02
C ALA A 175 -5.95 28.40 -5.58
N SER A 176 -5.73 29.46 -4.79
CA SER A 176 -4.69 30.47 -5.02
C SER A 176 -3.50 30.23 -4.09
N LEU A 177 -2.30 30.52 -4.58
CA LEU A 177 -1.04 30.36 -3.84
C LEU A 177 -0.34 31.70 -3.68
N LYS A 178 0.16 31.99 -2.48
CA LYS A 178 1.08 33.09 -2.21
C LYS A 178 2.50 32.54 -2.16
N SER A 179 3.44 33.10 -2.89
CA SER A 179 4.82 32.58 -3.00
C SER A 179 5.83 33.64 -2.56
N TRP A 180 6.81 33.22 -1.76
CA TRP A 180 7.91 34.03 -1.27
C TRP A 180 9.28 33.39 -1.54
N GLN A 181 10.34 34.18 -1.51
CA GLN A 181 11.71 33.68 -1.43
C GLN A 181 12.12 33.38 0.02
N TRP A 182 12.99 32.39 0.22
CA TRP A 182 13.45 31.95 1.53
C TRP A 182 14.30 32.96 2.33
N SER A 183 14.60 34.14 1.78
CA SER A 183 15.71 34.99 2.26
C SER A 183 15.41 35.75 3.55
N ASN A 184 14.13 35.88 3.90
CA ASN A 184 13.64 36.55 5.11
C ASN A 184 12.39 35.83 5.66
N ASP A 185 12.39 34.50 5.50
CA ASP A 185 11.26 33.61 5.71
C ASP A 185 10.58 33.79 7.08
N ASN A 186 11.32 33.77 8.18
CA ASN A 186 10.79 33.89 9.54
C ASN A 186 9.91 35.14 9.73
N SER A 187 10.37 36.29 9.24
CA SER A 187 9.62 37.55 9.36
C SER A 187 8.40 37.58 8.47
N GLU A 188 8.51 37.02 7.27
CA GLU A 188 7.42 36.98 6.28
C GLU A 188 6.35 35.99 6.70
N MET A 189 6.76 34.84 7.20
CA MET A 189 5.92 33.78 7.72
C MET A 189 5.08 34.28 8.90
N ALA A 190 5.72 34.94 9.88
CA ALA A 190 5.01 35.59 10.97
C ALA A 190 4.01 36.66 10.47
N THR A 191 4.37 37.43 9.45
CA THR A 191 3.50 38.45 8.85
C THR A 191 2.33 37.82 8.07
N ALA A 192 2.57 36.75 7.32
CA ALA A 192 1.56 36.06 6.54
C ALA A 192 0.55 35.36 7.47
N ALA A 193 1.04 34.68 8.50
CA ALA A 193 0.21 34.06 9.54
C ALA A 193 -0.65 35.11 10.28
N ALA A 194 -0.07 36.27 10.63
CA ALA A 194 -0.82 37.38 11.22
C ALA A 194 -1.91 37.94 10.29
N ASN A 195 -1.75 37.78 8.97
CA ASN A 195 -2.74 38.14 7.96
C ASN A 195 -3.70 36.98 7.60
N GLY A 196 -3.68 35.88 8.36
CA GLY A 196 -4.63 34.78 8.24
C GLY A 196 -4.19 33.60 7.36
N LEU A 197 -2.90 33.50 6.99
CA LEU A 197 -2.38 32.30 6.32
C LEU A 197 -2.61 31.06 7.19
N GLU A 198 -3.12 29.98 6.61
CA GLU A 198 -3.52 28.77 7.33
C GLU A 198 -2.51 27.63 7.13
N ILE A 199 -1.90 27.52 5.95
CA ILE A 199 -0.93 26.45 5.63
C ILE A 199 0.20 27.04 4.78
N SER A 200 1.43 26.59 5.03
CA SER A 200 2.57 26.87 4.14
C SER A 200 3.44 25.65 3.88
N ASN A 201 4.12 25.68 2.73
CA ASN A 201 5.15 24.72 2.35
C ASN A 201 6.55 25.33 2.42
N HIS A 202 7.51 24.58 2.98
CA HIS A 202 8.92 24.94 3.11
C HIS A 202 9.80 23.78 2.63
N SER A 203 10.17 23.80 1.35
CA SER A 203 10.96 22.75 0.69
C SER A 203 12.45 23.09 0.64
N TYR A 204 13.01 23.54 1.76
CA TYR A 204 14.40 23.96 1.88
C TYR A 204 14.94 23.72 3.29
N GLY A 205 16.26 23.78 3.44
CA GLY A 205 16.95 23.61 4.71
C GLY A 205 18.34 24.23 4.70
N LEU A 206 18.98 24.22 5.88
CA LEU A 206 20.35 24.65 6.04
C LEU A 206 21.30 23.51 5.67
N ILE A 207 22.38 23.83 4.95
CA ILE A 207 23.48 22.88 4.74
C ILE A 207 24.07 22.50 6.10
N ARG A 208 24.25 21.20 6.31
CA ARG A 208 24.78 20.55 7.52
C ARG A 208 25.49 19.26 7.10
N GLY A 209 26.24 18.64 7.99
CA GLY A 209 26.90 17.36 7.68
C GLY A 209 27.80 17.41 6.43
N TRP A 210 27.74 16.39 5.60
CA TRP A 210 28.39 16.36 4.29
C TRP A 210 27.52 17.03 3.22
N ASN A 211 28.17 17.71 2.27
CA ASN A 211 27.48 18.23 1.11
C ASN A 211 28.29 18.00 -0.17
N HIS A 212 27.64 17.46 -1.20
CA HIS A 212 28.25 17.23 -2.51
C HIS A 212 28.09 18.43 -3.43
N ASN A 213 29.22 19.03 -3.82
CA ASN A 213 29.20 19.99 -4.90
C ASN A 213 29.23 19.24 -6.25
N THR A 214 28.07 19.15 -6.88
CA THR A 214 27.90 18.46 -8.16
C THR A 214 28.63 19.12 -9.34
N THR A 215 29.01 20.40 -9.23
CA THR A 215 29.71 21.12 -10.31
C THR A 215 31.17 20.72 -10.43
N ASN A 216 31.84 20.45 -9.30
CA ASN A 216 33.26 20.08 -9.27
C ASN A 216 33.50 18.66 -8.69
N GLY A 217 32.44 17.97 -8.27
CA GLY A 217 32.47 16.61 -7.72
C GLY A 217 33.03 16.50 -6.30
N THR A 218 33.21 17.61 -5.57
CA THR A 218 33.87 17.60 -4.25
C THR A 218 32.88 17.50 -3.10
N TRP A 219 33.19 16.66 -2.12
CA TRP A 219 32.53 16.63 -0.81
C TRP A 219 33.14 17.65 0.15
N THR A 220 32.30 18.38 0.89
CA THR A 220 32.73 19.30 1.95
C THR A 220 31.96 18.99 3.23
N TRP A 221 32.68 18.93 4.35
CA TRP A 221 32.08 18.81 5.68
C TRP A 221 31.73 20.19 6.23
N TYR A 222 30.47 20.41 6.58
CA TYR A 222 29.95 21.63 7.18
C TYR A 222 29.66 21.49 8.68
N GLY A 223 29.74 20.27 9.23
CA GLY A 223 29.48 20.01 10.63
C GLY A 223 30.52 20.60 11.60
N ASN A 224 30.11 20.80 12.84
CA ASN A 224 30.96 21.44 13.84
C ASN A 224 31.85 20.44 14.60
N ALA A 225 33.05 20.21 14.05
CA ALA A 225 34.06 19.32 14.63
C ALA A 225 34.51 19.66 16.07
N ASN A 226 34.20 20.86 16.60
CA ASN A 226 34.49 21.21 17.98
C ASN A 226 33.45 20.68 18.98
N VAL A 227 32.24 20.36 18.52
CA VAL A 227 31.18 19.74 19.33
C VAL A 227 31.26 18.24 19.18
N SER A 228 31.24 17.75 17.95
CA SER A 228 31.47 16.35 17.61
C SER A 228 32.33 16.24 16.35
N PRO A 229 33.44 15.49 16.37
CA PRO A 229 34.26 15.24 15.19
C PRO A 229 33.72 14.09 14.32
N THR A 230 32.74 13.32 14.80
CA THR A 230 32.19 12.14 14.09
C THR A 230 30.93 12.49 13.32
N GLU A 231 30.12 13.40 13.83
CA GLU A 231 28.79 13.71 13.32
C GLU A 231 28.50 15.21 13.50
N ASP A 232 27.62 15.77 12.66
CA ASP A 232 27.15 17.12 12.89
C ASP A 232 26.05 17.11 13.95
N TYR A 233 26.34 17.65 15.13
CA TYR A 233 25.41 17.73 16.27
C TYR A 233 24.08 18.46 15.98
N LYS A 234 23.90 19.01 14.78
CA LYS A 234 22.65 19.65 14.34
C LYS A 234 21.64 18.67 13.76
N PHE A 235 22.04 17.43 13.47
CA PHE A 235 21.08 16.36 13.25
C PHE A 235 20.37 16.04 14.58
N GLY A 236 19.06 15.82 14.52
CA GLY A 236 18.17 15.58 15.65
C GLY A 236 17.96 16.77 16.61
N PHE A 237 18.84 17.77 16.57
CA PHE A 237 18.99 18.75 17.64
C PHE A 237 18.04 19.94 17.58
N TYR A 238 17.28 20.12 18.66
CA TYR A 238 16.43 21.29 18.84
C TYR A 238 17.24 22.53 19.25
N ASP A 239 17.48 23.44 18.30
CA ASP A 239 18.21 24.69 18.51
C ASP A 239 17.32 25.95 18.47
N ASN A 240 17.94 27.13 18.30
CA ASN A 240 17.21 28.38 18.19
C ASN A 240 16.38 28.50 16.90
N ASP A 241 16.71 27.76 15.85
CA ASP A 241 15.95 27.74 14.60
C ASP A 241 14.66 26.93 14.81
N SER A 242 14.74 25.75 15.44
CA SER A 242 13.57 24.96 15.89
C SER A 242 12.67 25.78 16.82
N LYS A 243 13.30 26.46 17.79
CA LYS A 243 12.63 27.36 18.72
C LYS A 243 11.87 28.48 18.01
N THR A 244 12.44 29.03 16.94
CA THR A 244 11.83 30.12 16.17
C THR A 244 10.59 29.62 15.42
N MET A 245 10.65 28.42 14.82
CA MET A 245 9.49 27.77 14.20
C MET A 245 8.36 27.56 15.21
N ASP A 246 8.66 26.98 16.37
CA ASP A 246 7.68 26.78 17.44
C ASP A 246 7.11 28.11 17.94
N GLN A 247 7.94 29.16 18.03
CA GLN A 247 7.49 30.48 18.45
C GLN A 247 6.49 31.09 17.46
N ILE A 248 6.66 30.88 16.15
CA ILE A 248 5.70 31.34 15.15
C ILE A 248 4.41 30.54 15.27
N ALA A 249 4.49 29.21 15.35
CA ALA A 249 3.32 28.34 15.48
C ALA A 249 2.50 28.61 16.76
N VAL A 250 3.15 28.81 17.91
CA VAL A 250 2.49 29.16 19.18
C VAL A 250 1.72 30.48 19.08
N ASN A 251 2.26 31.47 18.34
CA ASN A 251 1.59 32.76 18.15
C ASN A 251 0.52 32.73 17.04
N ALA A 252 0.48 31.68 16.21
CA ALA A 252 -0.43 31.53 15.09
C ALA A 252 -1.13 30.15 15.14
N PRO A 253 -2.08 29.93 16.08
CA PRO A 253 -2.63 28.61 16.37
C PRO A 253 -3.42 27.96 15.23
N ASN A 254 -3.75 28.70 14.17
CA ASN A 254 -4.45 28.20 12.97
C ASN A 254 -3.53 28.07 11.76
N TYR A 255 -2.22 28.26 11.96
CA TYR A 255 -1.23 28.25 10.89
C TYR A 255 -0.30 27.05 11.04
N LEU A 256 -0.37 26.11 10.10
CA LEU A 256 0.50 24.94 10.08
C LEU A 256 1.65 25.14 9.08
N ILE A 257 2.87 25.06 9.61
CA ILE A 257 4.11 25.09 8.83
C ILE A 257 4.41 23.65 8.40
N VAL A 258 4.43 23.38 7.10
CA VAL A 258 4.81 22.08 6.54
C VAL A 258 6.23 22.17 5.97
N ARG A 259 7.13 21.29 6.39
CA ARG A 259 8.54 21.31 6.01
C ARG A 259 9.01 19.95 5.51
N SER A 260 9.87 19.97 4.49
CA SER A 260 10.52 18.78 3.97
C SER A 260 11.52 18.20 4.97
N ALA A 261 11.57 16.87 5.13
CA ALA A 261 12.45 16.20 6.09
C ALA A 261 13.96 16.31 5.81
N GLY A 262 14.37 16.62 4.57
CA GLY A 262 15.80 16.64 4.19
C GLY A 262 16.18 15.42 3.35
N ASN A 263 17.29 15.53 2.63
CA ASN A 263 17.73 14.52 1.65
C ASN A 263 19.17 14.01 1.93
N ASP A 264 19.68 14.27 3.13
CA ASP A 264 21.09 14.07 3.49
C ASP A 264 21.41 12.60 3.83
N ARG A 265 20.41 11.72 3.96
CA ARG A 265 20.62 10.34 4.44
C ARG A 265 21.60 9.56 3.55
N GLY A 266 22.68 9.10 4.17
CA GLY A 266 23.76 8.34 3.53
C GLY A 266 24.73 9.18 2.68
N GLU A 267 24.62 10.51 2.72
CA GLU A 267 25.56 11.43 2.06
C GLU A 267 26.94 11.38 2.72
N GLY A 268 27.97 11.62 1.90
CA GLY A 268 29.37 11.60 2.34
C GLY A 268 30.31 10.93 1.34
N PRO A 269 31.61 11.28 1.38
CA PRO A 269 32.61 10.69 0.49
C PRO A 269 32.80 9.19 0.78
N GLY A 270 33.43 8.46 -0.15
CA GLY A 270 33.67 7.03 0.01
C GLY A 270 34.55 6.63 1.21
N ASN A 271 35.25 7.59 1.82
CA ASN A 271 36.05 7.43 3.04
C ASN A 271 35.38 8.00 4.30
N ALA A 272 34.11 8.43 4.23
CA ALA A 272 33.35 8.84 5.42
C ALA A 272 33.33 7.72 6.47
N GLY A 273 33.46 8.09 7.75
CA GLY A 273 33.59 7.19 8.89
C GLY A 273 34.93 6.45 8.98
N GLN A 274 35.90 6.77 8.13
CA GLN A 274 37.22 6.13 8.11
C GLN A 274 38.33 7.12 8.45
N ASN A 275 39.39 6.63 9.10
CA ASN A 275 40.61 7.41 9.40
C ASN A 275 40.38 8.72 10.18
N GLY A 276 39.29 8.80 10.95
CA GLY A 276 38.94 10.00 11.73
C GLY A 276 38.16 11.05 10.95
N GLU A 277 37.71 10.73 9.73
CA GLU A 277 36.71 11.53 9.00
C GLU A 277 35.32 11.33 9.62
N PRO A 278 34.48 12.37 9.61
CA PRO A 278 33.07 12.26 9.99
C PRO A 278 32.36 11.13 9.25
N GLU A 279 31.38 10.51 9.91
CA GLU A 279 30.55 9.48 9.31
C GLU A 279 29.67 10.04 8.19
N LYS A 280 29.03 9.13 7.46
CA LYS A 280 27.99 9.55 6.51
C LYS A 280 26.85 10.17 7.29
N ASP A 281 26.13 11.09 6.67
CA ASP A 281 24.98 11.70 7.35
C ASP A 281 23.92 10.62 7.60
N GLY A 282 23.47 10.53 8.85
CA GLY A 282 22.65 9.43 9.37
C GLY A 282 23.41 8.12 9.65
N GLY A 283 24.74 8.16 9.73
CA GLY A 283 25.55 7.02 10.15
C GLY A 283 25.46 5.78 9.24
N ILE A 284 25.65 4.61 9.86
CA ILE A 284 25.59 3.31 9.15
C ILE A 284 24.17 2.76 9.04
N ASP A 285 23.31 3.11 9.97
CA ASP A 285 21.93 2.62 10.11
C ASP A 285 20.90 3.55 9.45
N GLY A 286 21.26 4.80 9.17
CA GLY A 286 20.47 5.76 8.41
C GLY A 286 19.62 6.70 9.27
N TYR A 287 19.66 6.55 10.60
CA TYR A 287 18.86 7.35 11.55
C TYR A 287 19.59 8.62 11.95
N ASP A 288 18.86 9.55 12.55
CA ASP A 288 19.38 10.81 13.06
C ASP A 288 20.01 11.69 11.96
N CYS A 289 19.19 12.06 10.98
CA CYS A 289 19.64 12.93 9.88
C CYS A 289 18.67 14.08 9.55
N LEU A 290 17.65 14.30 10.38
CA LEU A 290 16.81 15.50 10.34
C LEU A 290 17.55 16.66 10.98
N GLY A 291 17.59 17.84 10.41
CA GLY A 291 18.18 18.99 11.09
C GLY A 291 17.21 19.80 11.94
N SER A 292 17.76 20.83 12.57
CA SER A 292 17.08 21.57 13.64
C SER A 292 15.67 22.06 13.31
N GLU A 293 15.47 22.71 12.16
CA GLU A 293 14.14 23.23 11.80
C GLU A 293 13.11 22.11 11.58
N GLU A 294 13.56 20.94 11.11
CA GLU A 294 12.71 19.77 10.84
C GLU A 294 12.26 19.06 12.13
N VAL A 295 12.98 19.26 13.25
CA VAL A 295 12.62 18.70 14.57
C VAL A 295 11.83 19.68 15.44
N ALA A 296 11.34 20.81 14.91
CA ALA A 296 10.41 21.66 15.66
C ALA A 296 9.12 20.89 16.02
N LYS A 297 8.58 21.11 17.23
CA LYS A 297 7.44 20.34 17.77
C LYS A 297 6.14 20.64 17.02
N ASN A 298 5.95 21.92 16.69
CA ASN A 298 4.65 22.45 16.25
C ASN A 298 4.48 22.52 14.73
N ILE A 299 5.43 21.97 13.96
CA ILE A 299 5.37 21.86 12.50
C ILE A 299 4.94 20.46 12.07
N LEU A 300 4.69 20.28 10.76
CA LEU A 300 4.57 18.97 10.13
C LEU A 300 5.79 18.72 9.23
N THR A 301 6.59 17.73 9.58
CA THR A 301 7.79 17.31 8.86
C THR A 301 7.47 16.13 7.95
N VAL A 302 7.81 16.24 6.66
CA VAL A 302 7.35 15.30 5.62
C VAL A 302 8.52 14.54 4.98
N GLY A 303 8.52 13.22 5.14
CA GLY A 303 9.44 12.31 4.46
C GLY A 303 9.01 11.98 3.02
N ALA A 304 9.89 11.35 2.25
CA ALA A 304 9.66 11.05 0.83
C ALA A 304 9.61 9.54 0.55
N VAL A 305 8.50 9.09 -0.04
CA VAL A 305 8.30 7.73 -0.55
C VAL A 305 8.16 7.70 -2.06
N TYR A 306 8.24 6.49 -2.64
CA TYR A 306 7.84 6.22 -4.01
C TYR A 306 6.32 6.37 -4.20
N GLU A 307 5.86 6.32 -5.44
CA GLU A 307 4.43 6.34 -5.75
C GLU A 307 3.72 5.09 -5.18
N VAL A 308 2.57 5.29 -4.55
CA VAL A 308 1.71 4.22 -4.05
C VAL A 308 0.37 4.28 -4.80
N PRO A 309 0.27 3.64 -5.99
CA PRO A 309 -0.91 3.75 -6.84
C PRO A 309 -2.14 3.06 -6.23
N ASN A 310 -1.93 1.97 -5.51
CA ASN A 310 -2.93 1.28 -4.71
C ASN A 310 -2.26 0.88 -3.39
N TYR A 311 -2.91 1.18 -2.27
CA TYR A 311 -2.45 0.70 -0.96
C TYR A 311 -2.97 -0.72 -0.74
N SER A 312 -2.05 -1.68 -0.55
CA SER A 312 -2.38 -3.09 -0.26
C SER A 312 -1.99 -3.53 1.15
N GLY A 313 -1.39 -2.63 1.94
CA GLY A 313 -0.69 -2.95 3.18
C GLY A 313 0.55 -2.08 3.35
N SER A 314 1.19 -2.13 4.51
CA SER A 314 2.34 -1.26 4.83
C SER A 314 3.53 -1.47 3.88
N GLU A 315 3.67 -2.66 3.30
CA GLU A 315 4.71 -3.03 2.34
C GLU A 315 4.62 -2.29 1.01
N SER A 316 3.44 -1.76 0.68
CA SER A 316 3.23 -0.95 -0.52
C SER A 316 3.83 0.46 -0.39
N VAL A 317 4.19 0.90 0.82
CA VAL A 317 4.81 2.19 1.09
C VAL A 317 6.33 2.05 1.13
N VAL A 318 6.99 2.31 0.00
CA VAL A 318 8.45 2.16 -0.12
C VAL A 318 9.17 3.48 0.13
N MET A 319 10.07 3.50 1.11
CA MET A 319 10.91 4.66 1.45
C MET A 319 11.91 5.00 0.34
N SER A 320 12.10 6.29 0.06
CA SER A 320 13.15 6.76 -0.86
C SER A 320 14.55 6.52 -0.28
N SER A 321 15.58 6.47 -1.14
CA SER A 321 16.95 6.26 -0.69
C SER A 321 17.59 7.44 0.05
N PHE A 322 16.95 8.62 0.03
CA PHE A 322 17.54 9.88 0.49
C PHE A 322 16.79 10.55 1.64
N SER A 323 15.49 10.26 1.84
CA SER A 323 14.70 10.93 2.88
C SER A 323 15.36 10.78 4.24
N CYS A 324 15.56 11.87 4.95
CA CYS A 324 16.09 11.83 6.31
C CYS A 324 15.10 11.15 7.26
N TRP A 325 15.67 10.42 8.24
CA TRP A 325 14.96 9.70 9.28
C TRP A 325 15.26 10.36 10.63
N GLY A 326 14.30 10.25 11.54
CA GLY A 326 14.50 10.63 12.93
C GLY A 326 15.43 9.65 13.66
N PRO A 327 15.43 9.66 15.00
CA PRO A 327 14.57 10.47 15.87
C PRO A 327 14.94 11.96 15.87
N ALA A 328 14.16 12.80 16.57
CA ALA A 328 14.78 13.97 17.18
C ALA A 328 15.65 13.54 18.37
N ASP A 329 16.64 14.33 18.78
CA ASP A 329 17.59 13.94 19.84
C ASP A 329 16.92 13.58 21.17
N ASP A 330 15.81 14.24 21.48
CA ASP A 330 15.02 13.99 22.68
C ASP A 330 14.07 12.78 22.55
N GLY A 331 14.10 12.08 21.41
CA GLY A 331 13.36 10.85 21.13
C GLY A 331 12.00 11.02 20.49
N ARG A 332 11.61 12.27 20.16
CA ARG A 332 10.34 12.54 19.46
C ARG A 332 10.29 11.87 18.09
N ILE A 333 9.08 11.45 17.72
CA ILE A 333 8.76 10.81 16.44
C ILE A 333 8.89 11.85 15.32
N LYS A 334 9.86 11.65 14.44
CA LYS A 334 10.05 12.40 13.20
C LYS A 334 10.59 11.49 12.08
N PRO A 335 10.31 11.76 10.78
CA PRO A 335 9.34 12.75 10.28
C PRO A 335 7.94 12.48 10.83
N ASP A 336 7.01 13.44 10.75
CA ASP A 336 5.66 13.20 11.26
C ASP A 336 4.87 12.27 10.32
N ILE A 337 5.07 12.41 9.00
CA ILE A 337 4.30 11.70 7.97
C ILE A 337 5.12 11.57 6.68
N VAL A 338 4.70 10.71 5.76
CA VAL A 338 5.29 10.62 4.41
C VAL A 338 4.30 10.93 3.29
N GLY A 339 4.84 11.36 2.14
CA GLY A 339 4.13 11.55 0.88
C GLY A 339 5.03 11.26 -0.31
N LYS A 340 4.47 11.28 -1.53
CA LYS A 340 5.25 10.97 -2.74
C LYS A 340 6.32 12.04 -2.97
N GLY A 341 7.58 11.63 -2.95
CA GLY A 341 8.72 12.53 -3.19
C GLY A 341 9.67 12.05 -4.29
N VAL A 342 9.47 10.87 -4.86
CA VAL A 342 10.29 10.34 -5.96
C VAL A 342 9.61 10.54 -7.30
N ASP A 343 10.37 11.00 -8.30
CA ASP A 343 9.93 11.21 -9.68
C ASP A 343 8.60 11.98 -9.80
N VAL A 344 8.45 13.09 -9.07
CA VAL A 344 7.24 13.92 -9.13
C VAL A 344 7.31 14.82 -10.36
N TYR A 345 6.40 14.63 -11.31
CA TYR A 345 6.29 15.47 -12.50
C TYR A 345 5.53 16.75 -12.17
N SER A 346 6.05 17.93 -12.50
CA SER A 346 5.35 19.19 -12.26
C SER A 346 5.89 20.29 -13.18
N CYS A 347 5.45 21.53 -12.96
CA CYS A 347 5.83 22.71 -13.73
C CYS A 347 7.32 23.04 -13.57
N LEU A 348 7.97 23.50 -14.64
CA LEU A 348 9.32 24.07 -14.62
C LEU A 348 9.28 25.52 -15.13
N ASN A 349 10.41 26.22 -15.07
CA ASN A 349 10.47 27.66 -15.35
C ASN A 349 11.13 28.03 -16.69
N GLY A 350 11.43 27.07 -17.58
CA GLY A 350 12.09 27.34 -18.86
C GLY A 350 11.19 28.07 -19.86
N ASN A 351 9.86 27.82 -19.81
CA ASN A 351 8.83 28.54 -20.55
C ASN A 351 7.43 28.28 -19.95
N ASN A 352 6.37 28.84 -20.53
CA ASN A 352 5.01 28.75 -19.98
C ASN A 352 4.33 27.36 -20.10
N SER A 353 4.98 26.40 -20.75
CA SER A 353 4.51 25.02 -20.92
C SER A 353 5.66 24.04 -20.63
N ASP A 354 6.55 24.40 -19.71
CA ASP A 354 7.73 23.60 -19.35
C ASP A 354 7.41 22.71 -18.15
N TYR A 355 7.80 21.44 -18.23
CA TYR A 355 7.49 20.46 -17.21
C TYR A 355 8.63 19.46 -17.09
N GLY A 356 8.76 18.85 -15.92
CA GLY A 356 9.73 17.79 -15.70
C GLY A 356 9.55 17.11 -14.36
N SER A 357 10.27 16.02 -14.17
CA SER A 357 10.27 15.26 -12.94
C SER A 357 11.43 15.67 -12.05
N LEU A 358 11.15 15.88 -10.77
CA LEU A 358 12.14 16.07 -9.72
C LEU A 358 11.90 15.05 -8.60
N GLN A 359 12.91 14.83 -7.77
CA GLN A 359 12.82 13.97 -6.60
C GLN A 359 13.46 14.64 -5.39
N GLY A 360 12.88 14.40 -4.22
CA GLY A 360 13.31 14.96 -2.95
C GLY A 360 12.14 15.04 -1.97
N THR A 361 12.44 15.20 -0.68
CA THR A 361 11.45 15.62 0.31
C THR A 361 10.87 17.00 -0.03
N SER A 362 11.57 17.78 -0.86
CA SER A 362 11.08 19.00 -1.46
C SER A 362 9.84 18.82 -2.34
N MET A 363 9.59 17.61 -2.85
CA MET A 363 8.42 17.26 -3.65
C MET A 363 7.33 16.56 -2.82
N SER A 364 7.70 15.83 -1.75
CA SER A 364 6.71 15.24 -0.84
C SER A 364 6.03 16.28 0.05
N ALA A 365 6.76 17.31 0.49
CA ALA A 365 6.18 18.41 1.27
C ALA A 365 5.04 19.18 0.53
N PRO A 366 5.18 19.60 -0.75
CA PRO A 366 4.09 20.22 -1.49
C PRO A 366 2.96 19.25 -1.87
N ASN A 367 3.26 17.95 -1.99
CA ASN A 367 2.23 16.93 -2.14
C ASN A 367 1.35 16.87 -0.88
N VAL A 368 1.95 16.77 0.30
CA VAL A 368 1.22 16.74 1.58
C VAL A 368 0.52 18.08 1.87
N SER A 369 1.22 19.22 1.79
CA SER A 369 0.63 20.52 2.13
C SER A 369 -0.49 20.94 1.18
N GLY A 370 -0.40 20.60 -0.12
CA GLY A 370 -1.50 20.79 -1.06
C GLY A 370 -2.72 19.92 -0.73
N SER A 371 -2.52 18.65 -0.35
CA SER A 371 -3.62 17.76 0.06
C SER A 371 -4.27 18.24 1.37
N MET A 372 -3.48 18.75 2.32
CA MET A 372 -3.97 19.34 3.56
C MET A 372 -4.79 20.61 3.31
N ALA A 373 -4.42 21.43 2.32
CA ALA A 373 -5.19 22.59 1.92
C ALA A 373 -6.59 22.20 1.38
N MET A 374 -6.71 21.07 0.69
CA MET A 374 -8.01 20.54 0.29
C MET A 374 -8.87 20.14 1.51
N LEU A 375 -8.28 19.47 2.50
CA LEU A 375 -8.96 19.10 3.75
C LEU A 375 -9.40 20.33 4.55
N GLN A 376 -8.54 21.35 4.65
CA GLN A 376 -8.85 22.60 5.32
C GLN A 376 -9.99 23.36 4.62
N TYR A 377 -9.96 23.42 3.29
CA TYR A 377 -11.06 23.94 2.47
C TYR A 377 -12.37 23.20 2.75
N TYR A 378 -12.32 21.86 2.78
CA TYR A 378 -13.49 21.04 3.02
C TYR A 378 -14.08 21.24 4.42
N TYR A 379 -13.24 21.18 5.45
CA TYR A 379 -13.66 21.42 6.83
C TYR A 379 -14.35 22.78 6.97
N LYS A 380 -13.77 23.85 6.41
CA LYS A 380 -14.35 25.19 6.44
C LYS A 380 -15.71 25.26 5.76
N SER A 381 -15.91 24.51 4.66
CA SER A 381 -17.20 24.46 3.96
C SER A 381 -18.33 23.91 4.84
N LEU A 382 -18.00 23.03 5.79
CA LEU A 382 -18.95 22.44 6.73
C LEU A 382 -19.05 23.19 8.06
N HIS A 383 -18.03 23.96 8.43
CA HIS A 383 -17.92 24.65 9.73
C HIS A 383 -18.03 26.18 9.62
N GLY A 384 -18.85 26.67 8.70
CA GLY A 384 -19.17 28.10 8.58
C GLY A 384 -17.97 28.99 8.23
N GLY A 385 -16.97 28.44 7.55
CA GLY A 385 -15.74 29.14 7.17
C GLY A 385 -14.67 29.17 8.26
N ILE A 386 -14.89 28.56 9.42
CA ILE A 386 -13.92 28.53 10.52
C ILE A 386 -12.85 27.47 10.22
N PRO A 387 -11.56 27.84 10.19
CA PRO A 387 -10.46 26.89 9.99
C PRO A 387 -10.29 25.97 11.21
N MET A 388 -9.78 24.76 10.98
CA MET A 388 -9.15 23.95 12.03
C MET A 388 -7.93 24.67 12.61
N ARG A 389 -7.63 24.47 13.90
CA ARG A 389 -6.29 24.77 14.45
C ARG A 389 -5.23 23.95 13.74
N ALA A 390 -3.99 24.45 13.74
CA ALA A 390 -2.84 23.74 13.20
C ALA A 390 -2.66 22.36 13.85
N ALA A 391 -2.84 22.27 15.18
CA ALA A 391 -2.82 21.00 15.91
C ALA A 391 -3.95 20.04 15.50
N THR A 392 -5.14 20.56 15.18
CA THR A 392 -6.26 19.74 14.70
C THR A 392 -5.98 19.17 13.32
N LEU A 393 -5.51 20.01 12.39
CA LEU A 393 -5.16 19.56 11.04
C LEU A 393 -3.98 18.59 11.05
N LYS A 394 -2.93 18.86 11.85
CA LYS A 394 -1.81 17.92 12.09
C LYS A 394 -2.32 16.60 12.66
N GLY A 395 -3.04 16.64 13.79
CA GLY A 395 -3.59 15.45 14.43
C GLY A 395 -4.50 14.63 13.51
N LEU A 396 -5.35 15.28 12.71
CA LEU A 396 -6.24 14.61 11.75
C LEU A 396 -5.46 13.81 10.70
N VAL A 397 -4.43 14.40 10.07
CA VAL A 397 -3.69 13.69 9.01
C VAL A 397 -2.82 12.56 9.53
N LEU A 398 -2.31 12.68 10.77
CA LEU A 398 -1.58 11.60 11.44
C LEU A 398 -2.54 10.49 11.88
N HIS A 399 -3.71 10.86 12.40
CA HIS A 399 -4.74 9.91 12.84
C HIS A 399 -5.25 9.02 11.69
N THR A 400 -5.43 9.59 10.51
CA THR A 400 -5.99 8.88 9.35
C THR A 400 -4.96 8.34 8.38
N ALA A 401 -3.66 8.40 8.72
CA ALA A 401 -2.61 7.86 7.88
C ALA A 401 -2.79 6.34 7.66
N ASP A 402 -2.37 5.89 6.48
CA ASP A 402 -2.21 4.48 6.19
C ASP A 402 -0.90 3.99 6.81
N GLU A 403 -0.92 2.79 7.40
CA GLU A 403 0.23 2.19 8.07
C GLU A 403 1.41 2.03 7.10
N ALA A 404 2.63 2.17 7.61
CA ALA A 404 3.85 2.04 6.82
C ALA A 404 4.99 1.51 7.69
N GLY A 405 5.92 0.77 7.09
CA GLY A 405 7.03 0.17 7.83
C GLY A 405 6.79 -1.30 8.20
N GLU A 406 7.76 -1.86 8.90
CA GLU A 406 7.80 -3.30 9.25
C GLU A 406 6.88 -3.66 10.41
N PHE A 407 6.66 -2.72 11.33
CA PHE A 407 5.89 -2.93 12.56
C PHE A 407 4.68 -1.98 12.59
N PRO A 408 3.53 -2.40 13.16
CA PRO A 408 2.40 -1.50 13.37
C PRO A 408 2.75 -0.33 14.30
N GLY A 409 2.11 0.82 14.06
CA GLY A 409 2.34 2.04 14.82
C GLY A 409 3.50 2.87 14.26
N PRO A 410 3.82 4.00 14.91
CA PRO A 410 4.79 4.93 14.37
C PRO A 410 6.21 4.38 14.39
N ASP A 411 7.06 4.87 13.48
CA ASP A 411 8.50 4.64 13.50
C ASP A 411 9.28 5.92 13.11
N TYR A 412 10.62 5.90 13.23
CA TYR A 412 11.46 7.05 12.88
C TYR A 412 11.75 7.18 11.36
N VAL A 413 11.18 6.32 10.54
CA VAL A 413 11.40 6.25 9.08
C VAL A 413 10.22 6.88 8.34
N PHE A 414 9.01 6.43 8.63
CA PHE A 414 7.74 6.83 8.03
C PHE A 414 6.91 7.75 8.94
N GLY A 415 7.30 7.93 10.20
CA GLY A 415 6.51 8.68 11.16
C GLY A 415 5.24 7.92 11.52
N TRP A 416 4.09 8.59 11.42
CA TRP A 416 2.77 7.97 11.61
C TRP A 416 2.22 7.29 10.35
N GLY A 417 2.98 7.26 9.25
CA GLY A 417 2.62 6.55 8.03
C GLY A 417 2.36 7.45 6.82
N LEU A 418 1.68 6.89 5.82
CA LEU A 418 1.39 7.54 4.55
C LEU A 418 0.10 8.37 4.63
N MET A 419 0.15 9.64 4.22
CA MET A 419 -1.02 10.50 4.22
C MET A 419 -2.19 9.91 3.41
N ASN A 420 -3.38 9.92 4.00
CA ASN A 420 -4.62 9.51 3.34
C ASN A 420 -5.71 10.61 3.49
N ALA A 421 -5.88 11.42 2.44
CA ALA A 421 -6.84 12.50 2.41
C ALA A 421 -8.30 12.02 2.33
N GLU A 422 -8.54 10.83 1.76
CA GLU A 422 -9.88 10.24 1.70
C GLU A 422 -10.40 9.93 3.10
N ARG A 423 -9.63 9.15 3.88
CA ARG A 423 -9.98 8.81 5.27
C ARG A 423 -10.13 10.06 6.14
N ALA A 424 -9.26 11.06 5.97
CA ALA A 424 -9.39 12.35 6.65
C ALA A 424 -10.71 13.08 6.29
N SER A 425 -11.09 13.09 5.01
CA SER A 425 -12.32 13.74 4.55
C SER A 425 -13.58 13.02 5.02
N THR A 426 -13.57 11.68 5.09
CA THR A 426 -14.65 10.89 5.68
C THR A 426 -14.85 11.27 7.13
N LEU A 427 -13.78 11.34 7.92
CA LEU A 427 -13.87 11.73 9.32
C LEU A 427 -14.37 13.17 9.52
N ILE A 428 -13.97 14.11 8.65
CA ILE A 428 -14.52 15.47 8.63
C ILE A 428 -16.04 15.45 8.38
N THR A 429 -16.51 14.58 7.47
CA THR A 429 -17.94 14.42 7.15
C THR A 429 -18.70 13.87 8.36
N GLU A 430 -18.19 12.79 8.95
CA GLU A 430 -18.77 12.12 10.11
C GLU A 430 -18.86 13.05 11.31
N ASN A 431 -17.85 13.91 11.51
CA ASN A 431 -17.84 14.92 12.58
C ASN A 431 -19.00 15.94 12.50
N THR A 432 -19.71 16.04 11.38
CA THR A 432 -20.92 16.88 11.33
C THR A 432 -22.08 16.29 12.13
N GLN A 433 -22.06 14.97 12.37
CA GLN A 433 -23.07 14.22 13.11
C GLN A 433 -22.52 13.50 14.34
N GLN A 434 -21.20 13.44 14.50
CA GLN A 434 -20.50 12.92 15.67
C GLN A 434 -19.60 13.96 16.29
N ASN A 435 -19.26 13.76 17.57
CA ASN A 435 -18.26 14.55 18.25
C ASN A 435 -16.86 13.91 18.08
N ALA A 436 -16.42 13.70 16.84
CA ALA A 436 -15.22 12.92 16.51
C ALA A 436 -13.92 13.76 16.46
N ILE A 437 -14.03 15.04 16.11
CA ILE A 437 -12.94 16.02 16.06
C ILE A 437 -13.26 17.13 17.06
N ASN A 438 -12.44 17.26 18.10
CA ASN A 438 -12.70 18.19 19.20
C ASN A 438 -11.51 19.11 19.46
N GLU A 439 -11.80 20.39 19.64
CA GLU A 439 -10.82 21.40 20.03
C GLU A 439 -11.08 21.84 21.48
N LEU A 440 -10.29 21.32 22.41
CA LEU A 440 -10.49 21.40 23.85
C LEU A 440 -9.42 22.26 24.54
N VAL A 441 -9.60 22.48 25.85
CA VAL A 441 -8.63 23.15 26.74
C VAL A 441 -8.57 22.38 28.06
N LEU A 442 -7.37 21.98 28.49
CA LEU A 442 -7.10 21.40 29.80
C LEU A 442 -6.48 22.47 30.70
N ASN A 443 -7.05 22.72 31.88
CA ASN A 443 -6.48 23.65 32.86
C ASN A 443 -5.52 22.95 33.83
N GLN A 444 -4.67 23.73 34.48
CA GLN A 444 -3.77 23.24 35.51
C GLN A 444 -4.53 22.48 36.61
N GLY A 445 -4.13 21.22 36.82
CA GLY A 445 -4.70 20.31 37.82
C GLY A 445 -6.01 19.62 37.39
N ASP A 446 -6.57 19.96 36.24
CA ASP A 446 -7.77 19.31 35.71
C ASP A 446 -7.41 17.99 35.00
N VAL A 447 -8.43 17.12 34.88
CA VAL A 447 -8.42 15.92 34.05
C VAL A 447 -9.67 15.98 33.19
N TYR A 448 -9.52 15.81 31.88
CA TYR A 448 -10.64 15.66 30.96
C TYR A 448 -11.03 14.17 30.91
N GLU A 449 -12.31 13.87 31.03
CA GLU A 449 -12.85 12.53 30.89
C GLU A 449 -14.05 12.54 29.93
N ARG A 450 -14.10 11.55 29.04
CA ARG A 450 -15.25 11.27 28.16
C ARG A 450 -15.54 9.78 28.20
N GLU A 451 -16.75 9.44 28.63
CA GLU A 451 -17.27 8.08 28.50
C GLU A 451 -17.70 7.84 27.05
N ILE A 452 -17.31 6.69 26.50
CA ILE A 452 -17.68 6.22 25.17
C ILE A 452 -18.22 4.78 25.27
N GLN A 453 -19.00 4.35 24.28
CA GLN A 453 -19.45 2.97 24.15
C GLN A 453 -18.79 2.34 22.93
N ILE A 454 -18.17 1.18 23.14
CA ILE A 454 -17.56 0.38 22.07
C ILE A 454 -18.50 -0.77 21.73
N LEU A 455 -18.72 -0.97 20.42
CA LEU A 455 -19.49 -2.11 19.90
C LEU A 455 -18.58 -3.34 19.74
N GLU A 456 -19.16 -4.52 19.55
CA GLU A 456 -18.37 -5.73 19.29
C GLU A 456 -17.50 -5.55 18.03
N ASN A 457 -16.25 -6.03 18.09
CA ASN A 457 -15.29 -6.00 16.97
C ASN A 457 -15.07 -4.59 16.40
N THR A 458 -14.96 -3.57 17.27
CA THR A 458 -14.68 -2.19 16.86
C THR A 458 -13.27 -1.81 17.26
N ASP A 459 -12.46 -1.43 16.29
CA ASP A 459 -11.16 -0.81 16.55
C ASP A 459 -11.36 0.63 17.00
N LEU A 460 -10.68 1.00 18.08
CA LEU A 460 -10.68 2.35 18.62
C LEU A 460 -9.34 3.02 18.35
N ARG A 461 -9.38 4.16 17.69
CA ARG A 461 -8.22 5.04 17.55
C ARG A 461 -8.55 6.38 18.19
N ILE A 462 -7.67 6.87 19.05
CA ILE A 462 -7.77 8.20 19.67
C ILE A 462 -6.42 8.88 19.54
N THR A 463 -6.40 10.08 18.99
CA THR A 463 -5.21 10.92 18.90
C THR A 463 -5.46 12.23 19.62
N ILE A 464 -4.55 12.63 20.52
CA ILE A 464 -4.45 14.01 20.97
C ILE A 464 -3.25 14.69 20.31
N CYS A 465 -3.40 15.94 19.93
CA CYS A 465 -2.34 16.76 19.35
C CYS A 465 -2.43 18.18 19.90
N TRP A 466 -1.31 18.80 20.23
CA TRP A 466 -1.31 20.18 20.71
C TRP A 466 -0.14 20.99 20.19
N THR A 467 -0.38 22.30 20.06
CA THR A 467 0.69 23.28 19.85
C THR A 467 1.34 23.55 21.21
N ASP A 468 2.48 22.93 21.44
CA ASP A 468 3.22 22.96 22.71
C ASP A 468 3.96 24.29 22.88
N PRO A 469 4.09 24.85 24.09
CA PRO A 469 4.89 26.04 24.31
C PRO A 469 6.34 25.85 23.86
N VAL A 470 6.97 26.98 23.54
CA VAL A 470 8.34 27.00 23.01
C VAL A 470 9.33 26.35 23.99
N GLY A 471 10.07 25.35 23.53
CA GLY A 471 11.10 24.67 24.31
C GLY A 471 12.31 25.57 24.62
N THR A 472 13.14 25.13 25.56
CA THR A 472 14.41 25.82 25.85
C THR A 472 15.57 24.98 25.31
N PRO A 473 16.19 25.37 24.19
CA PRO A 473 17.35 24.67 23.65
C PRO A 473 18.45 24.51 24.70
N VAL A 474 19.02 23.32 24.76
CA VAL A 474 20.17 23.03 25.62
C VAL A 474 21.46 23.57 24.99
N THR A 475 22.56 23.49 25.74
CA THR A 475 23.88 23.84 25.18
C THR A 475 24.23 22.85 24.06
N ALA A 476 24.79 23.35 22.96
CA ALA A 476 25.23 22.53 21.83
C ALA A 476 26.08 21.33 22.29
N GLN A 477 25.56 20.14 22.01
CA GLN A 477 26.16 18.84 22.31
C GLN A 477 25.56 17.83 21.33
N LEU A 478 26.25 16.71 21.13
CA LEU A 478 25.77 15.59 20.33
C LEU A 478 24.66 14.85 21.09
N ASP A 479 23.51 14.67 20.44
CA ASP A 479 22.34 13.87 20.80
C ASP A 479 21.84 13.99 22.26
N PRO A 480 21.60 15.21 22.77
CA PRO A 480 21.03 15.40 24.11
C PRO A 480 19.67 14.74 24.29
N SER A 481 19.49 14.03 25.41
CA SER A 481 18.21 13.41 25.77
C SER A 481 17.23 14.35 26.49
N ASP A 482 17.55 15.64 26.62
CA ASP A 482 16.71 16.59 27.34
C ASP A 482 15.40 16.81 26.57
N ALA A 483 14.27 16.43 27.16
CA ALA A 483 12.95 16.61 26.55
C ALA A 483 12.70 18.08 26.19
N MET A 484 12.34 18.34 24.94
CA MET A 484 11.95 19.67 24.50
C MET A 484 10.47 19.96 24.74
N LEU A 485 9.68 18.93 25.08
CA LEU A 485 8.28 19.04 25.50
C LEU A 485 8.17 19.93 26.75
N VAL A 486 7.18 20.82 26.78
CA VAL A 486 6.96 21.76 27.88
C VAL A 486 5.68 21.45 28.64
N ASN A 487 4.56 21.33 27.92
CA ASN A 487 3.29 20.91 28.50
C ASN A 487 3.07 19.45 28.14
N ASP A 488 3.25 18.60 29.14
CA ASP A 488 3.14 17.15 29.05
C ASP A 488 1.67 16.74 29.27
N LEU A 489 0.96 16.39 28.20
CA LEU A 489 -0.42 15.89 28.28
C LEU A 489 -0.41 14.36 28.13
N ASP A 490 -1.15 13.67 28.99
CA ASP A 490 -1.21 12.19 28.97
C ASP A 490 -2.60 11.70 28.55
N LEU A 491 -2.67 10.98 27.43
CA LEU A 491 -3.81 10.23 26.93
C LEU A 491 -3.82 8.84 27.56
N GLN A 492 -4.98 8.44 28.04
CA GLN A 492 -5.26 7.08 28.48
C GLN A 492 -6.66 6.69 28.03
N VAL A 493 -6.83 5.42 27.66
CA VAL A 493 -8.17 4.81 27.56
C VAL A 493 -8.30 3.79 28.66
N VAL A 494 -9.41 3.82 29.38
CA VAL A 494 -9.65 2.96 30.54
C VAL A 494 -10.91 2.14 30.33
N ASP A 495 -10.83 0.82 30.46
CA ASP A 495 -12.00 -0.07 30.39
C ASP A 495 -12.75 -0.15 31.74
N GLU A 496 -13.87 -0.87 31.77
CA GLU A 496 -14.66 -1.09 33.00
C GLU A 496 -13.92 -1.87 34.11
N ASN A 497 -12.84 -2.58 33.78
CA ASN A 497 -12.00 -3.32 34.71
C ASN A 497 -10.81 -2.50 35.22
N ASN A 498 -10.68 -1.24 34.80
CA ASN A 498 -9.54 -0.35 35.05
C ASN A 498 -8.24 -0.79 34.35
N ALA A 499 -8.32 -1.60 33.29
CA ALA A 499 -7.20 -1.79 32.38
C ALA A 499 -6.96 -0.48 31.61
N VAL A 500 -5.69 -0.12 31.44
CA VAL A 500 -5.28 1.14 30.81
C VAL A 500 -4.59 0.81 29.48
N PHE A 501 -5.06 1.44 28.41
CA PHE A 501 -4.41 1.46 27.11
C PHE A 501 -3.62 2.77 27.00
N TYR A 502 -2.32 2.63 26.74
CA TYR A 502 -1.38 3.73 26.67
C TYR A 502 -1.07 4.11 25.23
N PRO A 503 -0.63 5.36 24.98
CA PRO A 503 -0.27 5.80 23.65
C PRO A 503 1.03 5.15 23.18
N TYR A 504 1.24 5.16 21.86
CA TYR A 504 2.51 4.75 21.28
C TYR A 504 3.66 5.66 21.71
N LYS A 505 4.84 5.04 21.88
CA LYS A 505 6.13 5.69 22.06
C LYS A 505 7.25 4.85 21.44
N LEU A 506 8.34 5.51 21.05
CA LEU A 506 9.55 4.87 20.52
C LEU A 506 10.73 4.96 21.51
N ASP A 507 11.74 4.11 21.30
CA ASP A 507 13.00 4.16 22.05
C ASP A 507 14.11 4.70 21.16
N ARG A 508 14.53 5.95 21.41
CA ARG A 508 15.61 6.60 20.66
C ARG A 508 16.94 5.83 20.65
N ASN A 509 17.20 5.00 21.67
CA ASN A 509 18.45 4.23 21.74
C ASN A 509 18.39 2.96 20.89
N ASN A 510 17.21 2.60 20.39
CA ASN A 510 16.96 1.47 19.51
C ASN A 510 16.03 1.93 18.38
N PRO A 511 16.49 2.83 17.49
CA PRO A 511 15.62 3.57 16.58
C PRO A 511 14.92 2.72 15.51
N SER A 512 15.38 1.48 15.28
CA SER A 512 14.73 0.52 14.40
C SER A 512 13.74 -0.42 15.11
N ALA A 513 13.58 -0.30 16.43
CA ALA A 513 12.67 -1.16 17.18
C ALA A 513 11.22 -0.71 16.99
N ALA A 514 10.29 -1.67 17.07
CA ALA A 514 8.86 -1.41 17.06
C ALA A 514 8.43 -0.45 18.18
N ALA A 515 7.40 0.35 17.92
CA ALA A 515 6.76 1.17 18.96
C ALA A 515 6.21 0.31 20.10
N THR A 516 6.19 0.90 21.29
CA THR A 516 5.60 0.30 22.49
C THR A 516 4.42 1.15 22.97
N ASN A 517 3.47 0.54 23.67
CA ASN A 517 2.24 1.17 24.17
C ASN A 517 1.96 0.73 25.63
N ASN A 518 3.01 0.71 26.46
CA ASN A 518 2.97 0.15 27.82
C ASN A 518 3.17 1.19 28.94
N SER A 519 3.29 2.47 28.59
CA SER A 519 3.34 3.60 29.53
C SER A 519 2.97 4.90 28.81
N ILE A 520 2.85 5.99 29.58
CA ILE A 520 2.74 7.35 29.04
C ILE A 520 3.90 7.70 28.10
N ASN A 521 3.66 8.65 27.18
CA ASN A 521 4.67 9.25 26.31
C ASN A 521 5.01 10.65 26.85
N GLU A 522 6.28 10.88 27.17
CA GLU A 522 6.72 12.09 27.89
C GLU A 522 7.49 13.07 26.98
N VAL A 523 7.55 12.80 25.65
CA VAL A 523 8.38 13.58 24.71
C VAL A 523 7.58 14.13 23.53
N ASP A 524 6.57 13.41 23.03
CA ASP A 524 5.81 13.83 21.86
C ASP A 524 4.65 14.77 22.22
N ASN A 525 4.41 15.78 21.38
CA ASN A 525 3.20 16.62 21.43
C ASN A 525 2.04 16.07 20.60
N VAL A 526 2.14 14.78 20.25
CA VAL A 526 1.13 13.96 19.59
C VAL A 526 1.13 12.61 20.28
N GLU A 527 0.00 12.22 20.85
CA GLU A 527 -0.18 10.91 21.44
C GLU A 527 -1.32 10.18 20.74
N MET A 528 -1.13 8.90 20.43
CA MET A 528 -2.15 8.06 19.81
C MET A 528 -2.28 6.74 20.56
N VAL A 529 -3.50 6.44 20.97
CA VAL A 529 -3.91 5.09 21.37
C VAL A 529 -4.62 4.46 20.18
N PHE A 530 -4.13 3.31 19.73
CA PHE A 530 -4.84 2.43 18.80
C PHE A 530 -5.03 1.09 19.49
N ALA A 531 -6.28 0.65 19.62
CA ALA A 531 -6.65 -0.60 20.27
C ALA A 531 -7.64 -1.34 19.37
N GLU A 532 -7.23 -2.52 18.93
CA GLU A 532 -7.99 -3.38 18.03
C GLU A 532 -8.80 -4.41 18.81
N ASP A 533 -9.87 -4.91 18.20
CA ASP A 533 -10.69 -6.01 18.74
C ASP A 533 -11.15 -5.77 20.20
N LEU A 534 -11.51 -4.53 20.53
CA LEU A 534 -11.96 -4.19 21.88
C LEU A 534 -13.25 -4.93 22.23
N ALA A 535 -13.32 -5.41 23.47
CA ALA A 535 -14.55 -5.97 24.01
C ALA A 535 -15.63 -4.89 24.07
N ALA A 536 -16.86 -5.24 23.65
CA ALA A 536 -17.98 -4.32 23.71
C ALA A 536 -18.28 -3.87 25.14
N GLY A 537 -18.55 -2.58 25.33
CA GLY A 537 -18.84 -2.03 26.64
C GLY A 537 -18.40 -0.56 26.81
N PRO A 538 -18.51 -0.04 28.04
CA PRO A 538 -18.08 1.31 28.36
C PRO A 538 -16.56 1.43 28.45
N TYR A 539 -16.03 2.49 27.83
CA TYR A 539 -14.63 2.93 28.01
C TYR A 539 -14.62 4.40 28.40
N THR A 540 -13.55 4.82 29.08
CA THR A 540 -13.30 6.22 29.43
C THR A 540 -12.05 6.70 28.74
N ILE A 541 -12.18 7.70 27.87
CA ILE A 541 -11.05 8.48 27.39
C ILE A 541 -10.67 9.46 28.48
N ARG A 542 -9.43 9.44 28.92
CA ARG A 542 -8.88 10.35 29.92
C ARG A 542 -7.70 11.13 29.33
N VAL A 543 -7.71 12.44 29.51
CA VAL A 543 -6.56 13.31 29.22
C VAL A 543 -6.17 14.05 30.49
N SER A 544 -4.99 13.75 31.01
CA SER A 544 -4.37 14.43 32.17
C SER A 544 -3.13 15.22 31.74
N HIS A 545 -2.35 15.71 32.71
CA HIS A 545 -1.06 16.32 32.44
C HIS A 545 -0.05 16.02 33.54
N GLY A 546 1.21 15.93 33.11
CA GLY A 546 2.39 15.90 33.96
C GLY A 546 2.79 17.30 34.44
N GLY A 547 3.17 17.41 35.72
CA GLY A 547 3.82 18.60 36.24
C GLY A 547 2.95 19.88 36.24
N THR A 548 3.48 20.97 35.67
CA THR A 548 2.83 22.28 35.64
C THR A 548 2.74 22.78 34.20
N LEU A 549 1.52 23.01 33.72
CA LEU A 549 1.23 23.60 32.44
C LEU A 549 1.70 25.06 32.40
N GLN A 550 2.65 25.36 31.53
CA GLN A 550 3.02 26.73 31.21
C GLN A 550 1.80 27.48 30.68
N GLY A 551 1.47 28.61 31.31
CA GLY A 551 0.26 29.38 31.01
C GLY A 551 -0.98 28.97 31.83
N ASN A 552 -0.85 28.00 32.74
CA ASN A 552 -1.91 27.39 33.56
C ASN A 552 -3.00 26.64 32.78
N GLN A 553 -2.83 26.44 31.48
CA GLN A 553 -3.73 25.66 30.63
C GLN A 553 -3.03 25.28 29.31
N GLN A 554 -3.49 24.22 28.65
CA GLN A 554 -3.07 23.82 27.32
C GLN A 554 -4.29 23.55 26.44
N ALA A 555 -4.34 24.17 25.26
CA ALA A 555 -5.32 23.83 24.24
C ALA A 555 -4.86 22.58 23.49
N PHE A 556 -5.74 21.61 23.28
CA PHE A 556 -5.42 20.38 22.56
C PHE A 556 -6.57 19.99 21.63
N SER A 557 -6.24 19.22 20.62
CA SER A 557 -7.19 18.65 19.68
C SER A 557 -7.29 17.16 19.94
N MET A 558 -8.50 16.59 19.92
CA MET A 558 -8.76 15.17 20.08
C MET A 558 -9.50 14.65 18.85
N ILE A 559 -8.97 13.62 18.21
CA ILE A 559 -9.50 12.98 17.01
C ILE A 559 -9.80 11.51 17.34
N ILE A 560 -10.99 11.03 17.03
CA ILE A 560 -11.46 9.69 17.40
C ILE A 560 -12.11 9.00 16.20
N THR A 561 -11.73 7.74 15.94
CA THR A 561 -12.49 6.80 15.09
C THR A 561 -12.85 5.56 15.90
N GLY A 562 -13.91 4.86 15.48
CA GLY A 562 -14.50 3.75 16.25
C GLY A 562 -15.62 4.18 17.21
N LEU A 563 -16.24 5.34 16.98
CA LEU A 563 -17.40 5.82 17.74
C LEU A 563 -18.72 5.40 17.09
N ASP A 564 -19.70 5.05 17.91
CA ASP A 564 -21.13 5.00 17.54
C ASP A 564 -21.93 6.04 18.34
N GLU A 565 -21.51 7.31 18.25
CA GLU A 565 -22.15 8.45 18.94
C GLU A 565 -22.89 9.38 17.97
N TYR A 566 -23.41 8.83 16.87
CA TYR A 566 -24.12 9.61 15.86
C TYR A 566 -25.37 10.30 16.41
N ALA A 567 -25.64 11.53 15.96
CA ALA A 567 -26.83 12.30 16.30
C ALA A 567 -28.05 12.00 15.40
N VAL A 568 -27.85 11.29 14.29
CA VAL A 568 -28.86 10.93 13.29
C VAL A 568 -28.78 9.45 12.94
N ILE A 569 -29.85 8.89 12.37
CA ILE A 569 -29.80 7.56 11.74
C ILE A 569 -28.93 7.59 10.47
N PRO A 570 -28.38 6.45 10.04
CA PRO A 570 -27.53 6.41 8.84
C PRO A 570 -28.29 6.69 7.55
N GLU A 571 -27.53 7.04 6.51
CA GLU A 571 -28.03 7.04 5.14
C GLU A 571 -28.09 5.61 4.57
N CYS A 572 -28.66 5.43 3.38
CA CYS A 572 -28.63 4.15 2.67
C CYS A 572 -27.28 3.96 1.96
N SER A 573 -26.81 2.72 1.84
CA SER A 573 -25.67 2.39 0.99
C SER A 573 -26.03 2.60 -0.47
N ASN A 574 -25.14 3.26 -1.22
CA ASN A 574 -25.49 3.77 -2.55
C ASN A 574 -25.14 2.82 -3.72
N ASN A 575 -24.44 1.70 -3.51
CA ASN A 575 -24.14 0.68 -4.54
C ASN A 575 -23.57 -0.61 -3.94
N LEU A 576 -23.69 -1.73 -4.69
CA LEU A 576 -22.87 -2.93 -4.51
C LEU A 576 -21.47 -2.70 -5.12
N LYS A 577 -20.42 -3.07 -4.39
CA LYS A 577 -19.02 -2.86 -4.80
C LYS A 577 -18.42 -4.10 -5.46
N THR A 578 -18.65 -5.28 -4.90
CA THR A 578 -18.18 -6.55 -5.47
C THR A 578 -19.13 -7.67 -5.03
N PRO A 579 -19.63 -8.52 -5.94
CA PRO A 579 -19.70 -8.26 -7.39
C PRO A 579 -20.47 -6.95 -7.69
N LEU A 580 -20.46 -6.45 -8.91
CA LEU A 580 -21.31 -5.31 -9.27
C LEU A 580 -22.77 -5.76 -9.43
N ASP A 581 -23.70 -4.81 -9.27
CA ASP A 581 -25.12 -5.09 -9.51
C ASP A 581 -25.37 -5.48 -10.97
N GLY A 582 -26.01 -6.63 -11.16
CA GLY A 582 -26.28 -7.26 -12.45
C GLY A 582 -25.17 -8.17 -12.99
N ASP A 583 -24.06 -8.35 -12.26
CA ASP A 583 -22.96 -9.19 -12.72
C ASP A 583 -23.40 -10.65 -12.96
N VAL A 584 -22.74 -11.28 -13.93
CA VAL A 584 -22.91 -12.69 -14.29
C VAL A 584 -21.59 -13.41 -14.17
N ASN A 585 -21.62 -14.73 -14.07
CA ASN A 585 -20.44 -15.58 -13.88
C ASN A 585 -19.67 -15.27 -12.59
N VAL A 586 -20.37 -14.86 -11.54
CA VAL A 586 -19.76 -14.62 -10.22
C VAL A 586 -19.32 -15.95 -9.59
N PHE A 587 -18.15 -15.97 -8.97
CA PHE A 587 -17.65 -17.15 -8.26
C PHE A 587 -18.56 -17.59 -7.12
N LEU A 588 -18.54 -18.89 -6.81
CA LEU A 588 -19.42 -19.46 -5.77
C LEU A 588 -19.02 -19.07 -4.35
N ASN A 589 -17.81 -18.54 -4.14
CA ASN A 589 -17.29 -18.06 -2.84
C ASN A 589 -16.85 -16.59 -2.91
N GLN A 590 -17.33 -15.83 -3.92
CA GLN A 590 -16.97 -14.43 -4.11
C GLN A 590 -17.19 -13.63 -2.82
N TRP A 591 -16.22 -12.76 -2.48
CA TRP A 591 -16.44 -11.74 -1.45
C TRP A 591 -17.51 -10.75 -1.92
N ILE A 592 -18.59 -10.64 -1.15
CA ILE A 592 -19.73 -9.75 -1.41
C ILE A 592 -19.55 -8.50 -0.55
N SER A 593 -19.52 -7.31 -1.14
CA SER A 593 -19.37 -6.04 -0.43
C SER A 593 -20.10 -4.89 -1.10
N TRP A 594 -20.40 -3.85 -0.33
CA TRP A 594 -21.12 -2.65 -0.77
C TRP A 594 -20.37 -1.38 -0.38
N ASN A 595 -20.76 -0.25 -0.97
CA ASN A 595 -20.25 1.05 -0.55
C ASN A 595 -20.72 1.35 0.89
N PRO A 596 -19.81 1.67 1.82
CA PRO A 596 -20.19 1.99 3.18
C PRO A 596 -21.15 3.19 3.18
N ALA A 597 -22.16 3.13 4.05
CA ALA A 597 -23.12 4.21 4.19
C ALA A 597 -22.60 5.27 5.17
N LEU A 598 -22.86 6.55 4.87
CA LEU A 598 -22.55 7.62 5.81
C LEU A 598 -23.31 7.42 7.12
N PHE A 599 -22.59 7.62 8.21
CA PHE A 599 -23.08 7.52 9.59
C PHE A 599 -23.49 6.11 10.03
N ALA A 600 -23.09 5.07 9.32
CA ALA A 600 -23.36 3.67 9.68
C ALA A 600 -22.24 3.07 10.53
N SER A 601 -22.61 2.32 11.56
CA SER A 601 -21.70 1.53 12.40
C SER A 601 -21.84 0.03 12.19
N SER A 602 -22.93 -0.42 11.57
CA SER A 602 -23.19 -1.81 11.19
C SER A 602 -24.27 -1.88 10.11
N TYR A 603 -24.57 -3.08 9.63
CA TYR A 603 -25.50 -3.32 8.54
C TYR A 603 -26.37 -4.55 8.82
N ASP A 604 -27.68 -4.40 8.73
CA ASP A 604 -28.59 -5.54 8.67
C ASP A 604 -28.63 -6.06 7.24
N VAL A 605 -28.12 -7.28 7.06
CA VAL A 605 -27.96 -7.91 5.75
C VAL A 605 -29.06 -8.93 5.51
N PHE A 606 -29.67 -8.84 4.33
CA PHE A 606 -30.69 -9.73 3.80
C PHE A 606 -30.19 -10.28 2.48
N PHE A 607 -29.97 -11.60 2.40
CA PHE A 607 -29.34 -12.23 1.25
C PHE A 607 -30.05 -13.53 0.92
N GLY A 608 -30.23 -13.82 -0.37
CA GLY A 608 -31.01 -14.99 -0.75
C GLY A 608 -31.28 -15.10 -2.24
N THR A 609 -31.99 -16.16 -2.62
CA THR A 609 -32.43 -16.43 -4.00
C THR A 609 -33.93 -16.17 -4.19
N ASP A 610 -34.62 -15.79 -3.11
CA ASP A 610 -36.04 -15.42 -3.12
C ASP A 610 -36.25 -13.91 -3.33
N GLY A 611 -37.51 -13.46 -3.30
CA GLY A 611 -37.84 -12.04 -3.42
C GLY A 611 -37.78 -11.44 -4.83
N GLY A 612 -37.01 -12.05 -5.75
CA GLY A 612 -37.03 -11.72 -7.18
C GLY A 612 -36.60 -10.29 -7.51
N GLY A 613 -35.79 -9.67 -6.65
CA GLY A 613 -35.37 -8.26 -6.77
C GLY A 613 -36.45 -7.24 -6.44
N ILE A 614 -37.61 -7.68 -5.93
CA ILE A 614 -38.77 -6.80 -5.62
C ILE A 614 -39.13 -6.86 -4.14
N ALA A 615 -38.90 -7.99 -3.48
CA ALA A 615 -39.12 -8.17 -2.05
C ALA A 615 -37.80 -8.57 -1.36
N THR A 616 -37.67 -8.21 -0.07
CA THR A 616 -36.51 -8.55 0.76
C THR A 616 -36.21 -10.05 0.73
N PRO A 617 -35.00 -10.46 0.34
CA PRO A 617 -34.60 -11.86 0.35
C PRO A 617 -34.29 -12.34 1.78
N VAL A 618 -34.73 -13.54 2.14
CA VAL A 618 -34.62 -14.02 3.54
C VAL A 618 -34.22 -15.49 3.66
N ASN A 619 -34.04 -16.20 2.56
CA ASN A 619 -33.82 -17.65 2.60
C ASN A 619 -32.36 -18.07 2.88
N THR A 620 -31.37 -17.18 2.74
CA THR A 620 -29.96 -17.45 3.10
C THR A 620 -29.52 -16.67 4.33
N ILE A 621 -29.63 -15.34 4.31
CA ILE A 621 -29.38 -14.45 5.45
C ILE A 621 -30.62 -13.60 5.67
N ASN A 622 -31.10 -13.53 6.91
CA ASN A 622 -32.33 -12.83 7.25
C ASN A 622 -32.09 -11.82 8.39
N GLY A 623 -31.63 -10.63 8.03
CA GLY A 623 -31.42 -9.51 8.95
C GLY A 623 -30.29 -9.76 9.95
N THR A 624 -29.26 -10.50 9.54
CA THR A 624 -28.05 -10.67 10.37
C THR A 624 -27.29 -9.35 10.36
N ASN A 625 -26.83 -8.91 11.53
CA ASN A 625 -26.09 -7.66 11.67
C ASN A 625 -24.59 -7.91 11.45
N PHE A 626 -23.99 -7.16 10.55
CA PHE A 626 -22.56 -7.19 10.23
C PHE A 626 -21.94 -5.84 10.63
N SER A 627 -20.81 -5.86 11.34
CA SER A 627 -20.01 -4.66 11.62
C SER A 627 -19.30 -4.14 10.36
N GLU A 628 -18.96 -5.04 9.45
CA GLU A 628 -18.28 -4.73 8.18
C GLU A 628 -19.27 -4.53 7.02
N ASN A 629 -18.78 -3.88 5.96
CA ASN A 629 -19.53 -3.66 4.72
C ASN A 629 -19.37 -4.79 3.69
N GLY A 630 -19.23 -6.04 4.16
CA GLY A 630 -19.11 -7.21 3.30
C GLY A 630 -19.12 -8.53 4.05
N PHE A 631 -19.19 -9.63 3.29
CA PHE A 631 -19.11 -11.01 3.78
C PHE A 631 -18.77 -11.98 2.64
N SER A 632 -18.38 -13.22 2.97
CA SER A 632 -18.33 -14.32 2.01
C SER A 632 -19.22 -15.47 2.48
N THR A 633 -19.81 -16.18 1.53
CA THR A 633 -20.58 -17.41 1.75
C THR A 633 -20.49 -18.29 0.52
N LEU A 634 -20.57 -19.61 0.70
CA LEU A 634 -20.69 -20.53 -0.43
C LEU A 634 -22.09 -20.41 -1.06
N MET A 635 -22.12 -20.28 -2.38
CA MET A 635 -23.30 -20.06 -3.21
C MET A 635 -23.52 -21.22 -4.18
N GLN A 636 -24.76 -21.36 -4.66
CA GLN A 636 -25.14 -22.34 -5.67
C GLN A 636 -24.72 -21.86 -7.06
N GLU A 637 -24.34 -22.78 -7.95
CA GLU A 637 -24.03 -22.47 -9.35
C GLU A 637 -25.25 -21.98 -10.13
N ASN A 638 -24.99 -21.20 -11.20
CA ASN A 638 -26.00 -20.72 -12.15
C ASN A 638 -27.27 -20.17 -11.47
N THR A 639 -27.09 -19.43 -10.38
CA THR A 639 -28.16 -18.99 -9.49
C THR A 639 -28.07 -17.49 -9.30
N THR A 640 -29.20 -16.81 -9.50
CA THR A 640 -29.30 -15.38 -9.20
C THR A 640 -29.56 -15.19 -7.71
N TYR A 641 -28.69 -14.41 -7.07
CA TYR A 641 -28.83 -13.98 -5.69
C TYR A 641 -29.26 -12.51 -5.65
N TYR A 642 -29.99 -12.17 -4.58
CA TYR A 642 -30.46 -10.84 -4.26
C TYR A 642 -29.90 -10.42 -2.90
N LEU A 643 -29.48 -9.16 -2.80
CA LEU A 643 -28.93 -8.57 -1.59
C LEU A 643 -29.67 -7.26 -1.27
N GLN A 644 -30.17 -7.15 -0.04
CA GLN A 644 -30.61 -5.89 0.54
C GLN A 644 -29.80 -5.62 1.81
N VAL A 645 -29.32 -4.39 1.94
CA VAL A 645 -28.52 -3.93 3.07
C VAL A 645 -29.23 -2.75 3.72
N ILE A 646 -29.43 -2.83 5.04
CA ILE A 646 -30.01 -1.74 5.83
C ILE A 646 -28.96 -1.27 6.84
N PRO A 647 -28.31 -0.12 6.60
CA PRO A 647 -27.33 0.44 7.54
C PRO A 647 -27.94 0.76 8.91
N ARG A 648 -27.14 0.69 9.97
CA ARG A 648 -27.55 0.88 11.37
C ARG A 648 -26.48 1.62 12.18
N ASN A 649 -26.93 2.39 13.15
CA ASN A 649 -26.11 2.96 14.25
C ASN A 649 -26.93 3.01 15.56
N ILE A 650 -26.40 3.65 16.61
CA ILE A 650 -27.06 3.75 17.92
C ILE A 650 -28.42 4.47 17.89
N GLN A 651 -28.67 5.33 16.90
CA GLN A 651 -29.96 6.03 16.72
C GLN A 651 -31.01 5.13 16.06
N GLY A 652 -30.58 4.04 15.40
CA GLY A 652 -31.43 3.05 14.77
C GLY A 652 -31.00 2.67 13.36
N THR A 653 -31.91 2.01 12.64
CA THR A 653 -31.69 1.59 11.24
C THR A 653 -32.06 2.71 10.28
N ALA A 654 -31.31 2.82 9.19
CA ALA A 654 -31.62 3.67 8.05
C ALA A 654 -33.04 3.38 7.53
N ILE A 655 -33.75 4.43 7.10
CA ILE A 655 -35.13 4.33 6.63
C ILE A 655 -35.18 4.41 5.10
N SER A 656 -36.15 3.70 4.51
CA SER A 656 -36.41 3.71 3.06
C SER A 656 -35.29 3.13 2.16
N CYS A 657 -34.37 2.32 2.72
CA CYS A 657 -33.39 1.56 1.95
C CYS A 657 -34.04 0.34 1.28
N ASN A 658 -34.80 0.59 0.22
CA ASN A 658 -35.55 -0.43 -0.52
C ASN A 658 -34.78 -1.00 -1.72
N GLU A 659 -33.54 -0.58 -1.92
CA GLU A 659 -32.72 -1.04 -3.02
C GLU A 659 -32.31 -2.51 -2.80
N ILE A 660 -32.46 -3.32 -3.85
CA ILE A 660 -32.12 -4.74 -3.85
C ILE A 660 -31.22 -4.97 -5.04
N TRP A 661 -29.95 -5.22 -4.78
CA TRP A 661 -28.98 -5.58 -5.81
C TRP A 661 -29.07 -7.07 -6.13
N SER A 662 -28.57 -7.46 -7.28
CA SER A 662 -28.55 -8.85 -7.72
C SER A 662 -27.29 -9.18 -8.49
N PHE A 663 -26.92 -10.45 -8.50
CA PHE A 663 -25.88 -10.97 -9.39
C PHE A 663 -26.14 -12.46 -9.61
N THR A 664 -25.54 -13.03 -10.65
CA THR A 664 -25.72 -14.44 -11.02
C THR A 664 -24.39 -15.17 -10.99
N THR A 665 -24.36 -16.26 -10.23
CA THR A 665 -23.18 -17.11 -10.12
C THR A 665 -22.91 -17.88 -11.40
N MET A 666 -21.65 -18.25 -11.61
CA MET A 666 -21.23 -19.07 -12.75
C MET A 666 -21.85 -20.47 -12.74
N PRO A 667 -22.08 -21.09 -13.91
CA PRO A 667 -22.40 -22.52 -13.98
C PRO A 667 -21.16 -23.36 -13.66
N ALA A 668 -21.36 -24.54 -13.07
CA ALA A 668 -20.35 -25.58 -12.95
C ALA A 668 -20.15 -26.28 -14.29
N ILE A 669 -18.94 -26.77 -14.52
CA ILE A 669 -18.61 -27.54 -15.72
C ILE A 669 -19.36 -28.86 -15.70
N ASN A 670 -20.09 -29.10 -16.79
CA ASN A 670 -20.86 -30.32 -17.01
C ASN A 670 -20.57 -30.95 -18.38
N SER A 671 -19.62 -30.40 -19.13
CA SER A 671 -19.16 -30.92 -20.41
C SER A 671 -17.79 -31.55 -20.23
N TYR A 672 -17.70 -32.85 -20.48
CA TYR A 672 -16.48 -33.64 -20.37
C TYR A 672 -16.10 -34.24 -21.74
N PRO A 673 -14.80 -34.37 -22.07
CA PRO A 673 -13.65 -34.00 -21.23
C PRO A 673 -13.50 -32.48 -21.09
N PHE A 674 -13.10 -32.03 -19.91
CA PHE A 674 -12.62 -30.68 -19.66
C PHE A 674 -11.10 -30.68 -19.72
N THR A 675 -10.51 -29.67 -20.36
CA THR A 675 -9.06 -29.51 -20.46
C THR A 675 -8.71 -28.07 -20.15
N GLU A 676 -7.76 -27.88 -19.25
CA GLU A 676 -7.09 -26.61 -18.98
C GLU A 676 -5.61 -26.77 -19.35
N SER A 677 -5.17 -25.96 -20.32
CA SER A 677 -3.80 -26.00 -20.87
C SER A 677 -3.04 -24.69 -20.65
N VAL A 678 -3.67 -23.66 -20.07
CA VAL A 678 -3.04 -22.38 -19.68
C VAL A 678 -2.46 -21.57 -20.87
N GLU A 679 -2.54 -22.08 -22.10
CA GLU A 679 -1.96 -21.44 -23.29
C GLU A 679 -2.67 -20.13 -23.68
N ASP A 680 -3.95 -20.00 -23.33
CA ASP A 680 -4.74 -18.78 -23.59
C ASP A 680 -4.55 -17.71 -22.50
N VAL A 681 -3.81 -18.01 -21.43
CA VAL A 681 -3.56 -17.09 -20.31
C VAL A 681 -2.40 -16.16 -20.63
N THR A 682 -2.62 -14.86 -20.47
CA THR A 682 -1.61 -13.82 -20.70
C THR A 682 -1.09 -13.24 -19.39
N GLY A 683 0.23 -13.16 -19.23
CA GLY A 683 0.84 -12.60 -18.03
C GLY A 683 0.98 -13.63 -16.91
N SER A 684 0.90 -13.17 -15.66
CA SER A 684 1.03 -14.00 -14.45
C SER A 684 -0.30 -14.43 -13.86
N ASP A 685 -1.43 -14.08 -14.47
CA ASP A 685 -2.76 -14.41 -13.96
C ASP A 685 -3.00 -15.92 -13.99
N LEU A 686 -3.85 -16.45 -13.12
CA LEU A 686 -4.31 -17.84 -13.23
C LEU A 686 -5.36 -17.97 -14.34
N PRO A 687 -5.62 -19.20 -14.85
CA PRO A 687 -6.69 -19.40 -15.80
C PRO A 687 -8.05 -18.91 -15.27
N GLU A 688 -8.95 -18.53 -16.17
CA GLU A 688 -10.24 -17.97 -15.79
C GLU A 688 -10.97 -18.91 -14.83
N PHE A 689 -11.41 -18.35 -13.70
CA PHE A 689 -12.07 -19.06 -12.61
C PHE A 689 -11.21 -20.00 -11.74
N TRP A 690 -9.88 -19.97 -11.87
CA TRP A 690 -8.97 -20.64 -10.93
C TRP A 690 -8.56 -19.70 -9.80
N GLN A 691 -8.32 -20.27 -8.61
CA GLN A 691 -8.03 -19.52 -7.38
C GLN A 691 -6.78 -20.07 -6.70
N SER A 692 -6.08 -19.23 -5.93
CA SER A 692 -5.01 -19.66 -5.03
C SER A 692 -5.35 -19.35 -3.57
N LEU A 693 -4.92 -20.22 -2.66
CA LEU A 693 -4.79 -19.91 -1.23
C LEU A 693 -3.31 -20.00 -0.88
N ASP A 694 -2.67 -18.84 -0.82
CA ASP A 694 -1.23 -18.72 -0.64
C ASP A 694 -0.88 -18.48 0.84
N ASN A 695 -0.67 -19.55 1.61
CA ASN A 695 -0.34 -19.47 3.04
C ASN A 695 1.18 -19.40 3.29
N SER A 696 1.96 -18.94 2.31
CA SER A 696 3.42 -18.77 2.38
C SER A 696 3.87 -17.60 1.48
N ASP A 697 5.17 -17.28 1.49
CA ASP A 697 5.77 -16.24 0.63
C ASP A 697 5.73 -16.57 -0.88
N ALA A 698 5.29 -17.77 -1.26
CA ALA A 698 5.12 -18.17 -2.65
C ALA A 698 3.71 -17.90 -3.14
N ASN A 699 3.54 -17.78 -4.47
CA ASN A 699 2.23 -17.59 -5.08
C ASN A 699 2.04 -18.54 -6.26
N TRP A 700 0.80 -19.00 -6.47
CA TRP A 700 0.41 -19.65 -7.72
C TRP A 700 0.13 -18.61 -8.81
N ILE A 701 0.79 -18.77 -9.96
CA ILE A 701 0.67 -17.89 -11.13
C ILE A 701 0.70 -18.72 -12.41
N SER A 702 0.33 -18.13 -13.55
CA SER A 702 0.72 -18.70 -14.85
C SER A 702 2.10 -18.19 -15.28
N THR A 703 2.80 -18.99 -16.08
CA THR A 703 4.15 -18.67 -16.55
C THR A 703 4.42 -19.30 -17.90
N ASN A 704 5.36 -18.71 -18.65
CA ASN A 704 5.90 -19.24 -19.89
C ASN A 704 7.36 -19.76 -19.75
N LEU A 705 7.83 -19.99 -18.52
CA LEU A 705 9.20 -20.50 -18.29
C LEU A 705 9.39 -21.92 -18.84
N ILE A 706 8.40 -22.77 -18.62
CA ILE A 706 8.33 -24.14 -19.12
C ILE A 706 6.86 -24.57 -19.17
N GLY A 707 6.48 -25.24 -20.26
CA GLY A 707 5.19 -25.93 -20.43
C GLY A 707 5.40 -27.40 -20.74
N HIS A 708 4.34 -28.20 -20.66
CA HIS A 708 4.37 -29.63 -20.97
C HIS A 708 4.05 -29.89 -22.45
N THR A 709 2.83 -29.62 -22.92
CA THR A 709 2.47 -29.75 -24.35
C THR A 709 2.47 -28.42 -25.10
N GLY A 710 2.63 -27.30 -24.39
CA GLY A 710 2.75 -25.94 -24.94
C GLY A 710 3.92 -25.15 -24.36
N ASN A 711 3.75 -23.82 -24.25
CA ASN A 711 4.79 -22.93 -23.71
C ASN A 711 4.48 -22.49 -22.28
N ASN A 712 3.22 -22.57 -21.86
CA ASN A 712 2.76 -22.08 -20.57
C ASN A 712 2.56 -23.23 -19.58
N ALA A 713 2.57 -22.89 -18.29
CA ALA A 713 2.14 -23.74 -17.20
C ALA A 713 1.65 -22.87 -16.05
N MET A 714 0.87 -23.45 -15.14
CA MET A 714 0.71 -22.89 -13.80
C MET A 714 1.96 -23.21 -12.97
N ALA A 715 2.38 -22.31 -12.11
CA ALA A 715 3.54 -22.52 -11.27
C ALA A 715 3.34 -21.89 -9.89
N CYS A 716 3.92 -22.53 -8.88
CA CYS A 716 3.97 -21.97 -7.53
C CYS A 716 5.43 -21.73 -7.16
N TRP A 717 5.82 -20.47 -6.93
CA TRP A 717 7.18 -20.14 -6.53
C TRP A 717 7.27 -18.84 -5.73
N ASN A 718 8.44 -18.58 -5.15
CA ASN A 718 8.72 -17.34 -4.44
C ASN A 718 9.02 -16.20 -5.44
N PRO A 719 8.32 -15.05 -5.39
CA PRO A 719 8.54 -13.94 -6.31
C PRO A 719 9.95 -13.31 -6.19
N LYS A 720 10.68 -13.56 -5.09
CA LYS A 720 12.09 -13.17 -4.91
C LYS A 720 13.05 -14.07 -5.72
N GLY A 721 12.55 -15.04 -6.48
CA GLY A 721 13.31 -15.95 -7.34
C GLY A 721 13.59 -17.30 -6.68
N LEU A 722 14.72 -17.91 -7.04
CA LEU A 722 15.15 -19.24 -6.56
C LEU A 722 15.62 -19.20 -5.08
N VAL A 723 14.68 -19.00 -4.17
CA VAL A 723 14.91 -18.96 -2.72
C VAL A 723 14.23 -20.17 -2.07
N LEU A 724 14.96 -20.87 -1.19
CA LEU A 724 14.39 -21.95 -0.40
C LEU A 724 13.30 -21.41 0.51
N THR A 725 12.07 -21.86 0.29
CA THR A 725 10.88 -21.37 0.99
C THR A 725 10.10 -22.55 1.55
N GLU A 726 9.43 -22.36 2.68
CA GLU A 726 8.40 -23.29 3.14
C GLU A 726 7.12 -23.04 2.33
N TYR A 727 6.58 -24.08 1.68
CA TYR A 727 5.37 -24.01 0.89
C TYR A 727 4.20 -24.64 1.64
N ASN A 728 3.05 -23.98 1.61
CA ASN A 728 1.78 -24.49 2.12
C ASN A 728 0.59 -23.88 1.34
N ASN A 729 0.62 -24.00 0.02
CA ASN A 729 -0.29 -23.26 -0.85
C ASN A 729 -1.24 -24.20 -1.59
N TRP A 730 -2.43 -23.69 -1.86
CA TRP A 730 -3.45 -24.39 -2.64
C TRP A 730 -3.69 -23.70 -3.97
N LEU A 731 -3.81 -24.49 -5.02
CA LEU A 731 -4.43 -24.08 -6.27
C LEU A 731 -5.79 -24.77 -6.36
N ILE A 732 -6.84 -24.03 -6.67
CA ILE A 732 -8.22 -24.50 -6.60
C ILE A 732 -8.88 -24.26 -7.95
N SER A 733 -9.52 -25.29 -8.49
CA SER A 733 -10.24 -25.20 -9.75
C SER A 733 -11.55 -24.44 -9.61
N LEU A 734 -12.08 -24.02 -10.76
CA LEU A 734 -13.50 -23.77 -10.96
C LEU A 734 -14.39 -25.00 -10.63
N PRO A 735 -15.70 -24.83 -10.41
CA PRO A 735 -16.60 -25.91 -9.98
C PRO A 735 -16.94 -26.91 -11.09
N PHE A 736 -17.03 -28.20 -10.72
CA PHE A 736 -17.42 -29.32 -11.60
C PHE A 736 -18.71 -29.97 -11.13
N ARG A 737 -19.66 -30.19 -12.04
CA ARG A 737 -20.87 -30.97 -11.76
C ARG A 737 -20.59 -32.45 -11.99
N VAL A 738 -20.79 -33.24 -10.95
CA VAL A 738 -20.54 -34.69 -10.95
C VAL A 738 -21.80 -35.45 -10.55
N GLU A 739 -22.00 -36.63 -11.14
CA GLU A 739 -23.19 -37.47 -10.94
C GLU A 739 -22.87 -38.71 -10.10
N GLU A 740 -23.76 -39.04 -9.16
CA GLU A 740 -23.63 -40.20 -8.29
C GLU A 740 -23.35 -41.47 -9.11
N GLY A 741 -22.32 -42.21 -8.71
CA GLY A 741 -22.01 -43.51 -9.32
C GLY A 741 -21.41 -43.44 -10.73
N LYS A 742 -20.92 -42.27 -11.16
CA LYS A 742 -19.97 -42.14 -12.27
C LYS A 742 -18.51 -42.09 -11.79
N GLU A 743 -17.59 -42.43 -12.69
CA GLU A 743 -16.15 -42.32 -12.48
C GLU A 743 -15.64 -41.10 -13.25
N TYR A 744 -14.94 -40.20 -12.57
CA TYR A 744 -14.28 -39.05 -13.19
C TYR A 744 -12.78 -39.18 -13.01
N ASN A 745 -12.04 -39.33 -14.11
CA ASN A 745 -10.60 -39.34 -14.08
C ASN A 745 -10.09 -37.90 -14.12
N VAL A 746 -9.29 -37.52 -13.13
CA VAL A 746 -8.57 -36.25 -13.09
C VAL A 746 -7.11 -36.56 -13.35
N SER A 747 -6.52 -35.99 -14.39
CA SER A 747 -5.10 -36.12 -14.71
C SER A 747 -4.48 -34.76 -14.95
N TYR A 748 -3.19 -34.63 -14.69
CA TYR A 748 -2.41 -33.42 -14.90
C TYR A 748 -0.93 -33.76 -14.95
N PHE A 749 -0.11 -32.86 -15.47
CA PHE A 749 1.34 -32.98 -15.45
C PHE A 749 1.93 -32.02 -14.43
N TYR A 750 2.94 -32.46 -13.70
CA TYR A 750 3.65 -31.63 -12.72
C TYR A 750 5.16 -31.85 -12.81
N HIS A 751 5.92 -30.82 -12.46
CA HIS A 751 7.37 -30.78 -12.60
C HIS A 751 8.00 -29.99 -11.45
N SER A 752 9.08 -30.50 -10.85
CA SER A 752 9.79 -29.80 -9.76
C SER A 752 10.61 -28.63 -10.29
N PHE A 753 10.69 -27.49 -9.61
CA PHE A 753 11.42 -26.35 -10.15
C PHE A 753 12.92 -26.64 -10.29
N LEU A 754 13.54 -27.21 -9.26
CA LEU A 754 14.94 -27.65 -9.26
C LEU A 754 15.07 -29.07 -8.72
N PRO A 755 15.94 -29.91 -9.31
CA PRO A 755 16.04 -31.32 -8.95
C PRO A 755 16.89 -31.60 -7.70
N THR A 756 16.88 -30.68 -6.73
CA THR A 756 17.75 -30.73 -5.55
C THR A 756 16.99 -30.84 -4.23
N ASN A 757 15.71 -30.47 -4.21
CA ASN A 757 14.91 -30.36 -3.01
C ASN A 757 13.60 -31.13 -3.20
N PRO A 758 13.24 -32.01 -2.25
CA PRO A 758 12.01 -32.78 -2.33
C PRO A 758 10.80 -31.86 -2.17
N GLU A 759 9.84 -31.97 -3.08
CA GLU A 759 8.55 -31.30 -3.04
C GLU A 759 7.44 -32.34 -2.79
N THR A 760 6.31 -31.92 -2.20
CA THR A 760 5.10 -32.76 -2.10
C THR A 760 3.91 -32.04 -2.72
N LEU A 761 3.24 -32.72 -3.66
CA LEU A 761 2.05 -32.23 -4.35
C LEU A 761 0.93 -33.24 -4.20
N SER A 762 -0.18 -32.80 -3.65
CA SER A 762 -1.36 -33.63 -3.43
C SER A 762 -2.55 -33.07 -4.18
N LEU A 763 -3.34 -33.93 -4.82
CA LEU A 763 -4.63 -33.57 -5.41
C LEU A 763 -5.74 -34.01 -4.47
N TYR A 764 -6.64 -33.08 -4.16
CA TYR A 764 -7.85 -33.29 -3.39
C TYR A 764 -9.08 -32.93 -4.21
N TRP A 765 -10.24 -33.44 -3.78
CA TRP A 765 -11.53 -32.87 -4.13
C TRP A 765 -12.38 -32.60 -2.89
N GLY A 766 -13.36 -31.72 -3.06
CA GLY A 766 -14.19 -31.23 -1.95
C GLY A 766 -15.46 -30.55 -2.41
N PHE A 767 -16.26 -30.13 -1.43
CA PHE A 767 -17.56 -29.46 -1.67
C PHE A 767 -17.47 -27.94 -1.52
N SER A 768 -16.30 -27.42 -1.13
CA SER A 768 -16.07 -26.00 -0.96
C SER A 768 -14.65 -25.66 -1.42
N PRO A 769 -14.44 -24.48 -2.04
CA PRO A 769 -13.16 -24.06 -2.59
C PRO A 769 -12.24 -23.50 -1.49
N ASP A 770 -12.07 -24.25 -0.40
CA ASP A 770 -11.20 -23.89 0.71
C ASP A 770 -10.52 -25.14 1.30
N ALA A 771 -9.43 -24.95 2.05
CA ALA A 771 -8.64 -26.05 2.59
C ALA A 771 -9.44 -26.98 3.54
N ASN A 772 -10.48 -26.48 4.21
CA ASN A 772 -11.34 -27.30 5.07
C ASN A 772 -12.39 -28.08 4.27
N GLY A 773 -12.77 -27.60 3.08
CA GLY A 773 -13.68 -28.25 2.14
C GLY A 773 -13.01 -29.33 1.29
N LEU A 774 -11.74 -29.11 0.91
CA LEU A 774 -10.92 -29.98 0.05
C LEU A 774 -10.30 -31.15 0.82
N THR A 775 -11.14 -32.10 1.23
CA THR A 775 -10.76 -33.15 2.21
C THR A 775 -10.52 -34.54 1.63
N HIS A 776 -10.85 -34.78 0.36
CA HIS A 776 -10.76 -36.12 -0.23
C HIS A 776 -9.54 -36.24 -1.15
N LEU A 777 -8.49 -36.91 -0.66
CA LEU A 777 -7.26 -37.15 -1.42
C LEU A 777 -7.50 -38.07 -2.63
N LEU A 778 -7.07 -37.63 -3.82
CA LEU A 778 -7.09 -38.39 -5.07
C LEU A 778 -5.70 -38.88 -5.48
N PHE A 779 -4.68 -38.04 -5.27
CA PHE A 779 -3.30 -38.31 -5.64
C PHE A 779 -2.35 -37.67 -4.64
N GLU A 780 -1.21 -38.32 -4.39
CA GLU A 780 -0.15 -37.82 -3.54
C GLU A 780 1.21 -38.17 -4.16
N GLY A 781 1.94 -37.13 -4.59
CA GLY A 781 3.33 -37.22 -5.01
C GLY A 781 4.22 -36.70 -3.90
N ILE A 782 4.90 -37.62 -3.20
CA ILE A 782 5.75 -37.31 -2.04
C ILE A 782 7.22 -37.29 -2.46
N ASP A 783 7.97 -36.33 -1.93
CA ASP A 783 9.43 -36.21 -2.04
C ASP A 783 9.94 -36.29 -3.49
N PHE A 784 9.25 -35.62 -4.43
CA PHE A 784 9.70 -35.60 -5.82
C PHE A 784 10.65 -34.41 -6.07
N PHE A 785 11.70 -34.66 -6.83
CA PHE A 785 12.72 -33.68 -7.22
C PHE A 785 13.27 -34.03 -8.62
N TYR A 786 12.42 -34.62 -9.46
CA TYR A 786 12.84 -35.07 -10.78
C TYR A 786 12.72 -33.92 -11.81
N PRO A 787 13.68 -33.81 -12.76
CA PRO A 787 13.69 -32.77 -13.80
C PRO A 787 12.82 -33.14 -15.02
N GLU A 788 11.90 -34.09 -14.88
CA GLU A 788 10.96 -34.49 -15.92
C GLU A 788 9.53 -34.17 -15.50
N TRP A 789 8.67 -33.91 -16.49
CA TRP A 789 7.23 -33.83 -16.28
C TRP A 789 6.71 -35.21 -15.87
N LEU A 790 6.05 -35.27 -14.73
CA LEU A 790 5.40 -36.44 -14.17
C LEU A 790 3.89 -36.30 -14.33
N GLU A 791 3.21 -37.42 -14.58
CA GLU A 791 1.75 -37.44 -14.62
C GLU A 791 1.20 -37.74 -13.22
N GLY A 792 0.36 -36.84 -12.72
CA GLY A 792 -0.50 -37.06 -11.56
C GLY A 792 -1.89 -37.45 -12.05
N SER A 793 -2.48 -38.48 -11.46
CA SER A 793 -3.86 -38.84 -11.78
C SER A 793 -4.59 -39.46 -10.59
N GLY A 794 -5.90 -39.25 -10.55
CA GLY A 794 -6.76 -39.74 -9.50
C GLY A 794 -8.21 -39.91 -9.97
N LEU A 795 -8.89 -40.90 -9.39
CA LEU A 795 -10.25 -41.25 -9.76
C LEU A 795 -11.24 -40.71 -8.72
N LEU A 796 -12.05 -39.75 -9.13
CA LEU A 796 -13.14 -39.18 -8.34
C LEU A 796 -14.42 -40.00 -8.58
N ILE A 797 -15.03 -40.48 -7.50
CA ILE A 797 -16.33 -41.17 -7.54
C ILE A 797 -17.27 -40.48 -6.54
N PRO A 798 -18.22 -39.65 -7.02
CA PRO A 798 -19.13 -38.95 -6.13
C PRO A 798 -20.19 -39.92 -5.57
N ASN A 799 -20.65 -39.63 -4.36
CA ASN A 799 -21.70 -40.38 -3.66
C ASN A 799 -23.08 -39.71 -3.74
N ALA A 800 -23.18 -38.60 -4.48
CA ALA A 800 -24.41 -37.85 -4.75
C ALA A 800 -24.20 -36.97 -5.99
N ASP A 801 -25.29 -36.63 -6.68
CA ASP A 801 -25.29 -35.59 -7.71
C ASP A 801 -25.00 -34.24 -7.07
N THR A 802 -23.85 -33.64 -7.38
CA THR A 802 -23.38 -32.44 -6.67
C THR A 802 -22.37 -31.63 -7.49
N VAL A 803 -22.00 -30.48 -6.94
CA VAL A 803 -20.86 -29.68 -7.40
C VAL A 803 -19.65 -29.98 -6.51
N VAL A 804 -18.49 -30.11 -7.13
CA VAL A 804 -17.22 -30.34 -6.46
C VAL A 804 -16.15 -29.38 -6.98
N PHE A 805 -15.11 -29.18 -6.17
CA PHE A 805 -13.91 -28.45 -6.52
C PHE A 805 -12.72 -29.40 -6.45
N LEU A 806 -11.73 -29.16 -7.31
CA LEU A 806 -10.43 -29.84 -7.27
C LEU A 806 -9.40 -28.89 -6.64
N GLY A 807 -8.53 -29.44 -5.82
CA GLY A 807 -7.52 -28.66 -5.09
C GLY A 807 -6.16 -29.32 -5.13
N TRP A 808 -5.15 -28.61 -5.60
CA TRP A 808 -3.76 -29.04 -5.58
C TRP A 808 -3.04 -28.37 -4.42
N HIS A 809 -2.62 -29.17 -3.45
CA HIS A 809 -1.90 -28.70 -2.27
C HIS A 809 -0.41 -28.96 -2.45
N LEU A 810 0.37 -27.88 -2.52
CA LEU A 810 1.82 -27.91 -2.49
C LEU A 810 2.28 -27.73 -1.04
N SER A 811 2.99 -28.72 -0.52
CA SER A 811 3.61 -28.66 0.80
C SER A 811 5.08 -29.04 0.71
N SER A 812 5.95 -28.19 1.25
CA SER A 812 7.38 -28.45 1.28
C SER A 812 8.05 -27.63 2.38
N PRO A 813 8.85 -28.24 3.26
CA PRO A 813 9.54 -27.47 4.32
C PRO A 813 10.66 -26.57 3.76
N GLN A 814 11.26 -26.94 2.62
CA GLN A 814 12.33 -26.20 1.94
C GLN A 814 12.32 -26.52 0.45
N GLY A 815 11.41 -25.91 -0.29
CA GLY A 815 11.23 -26.08 -1.72
C GLY A 815 11.79 -24.93 -2.55
N TYR A 816 11.76 -25.10 -3.87
CA TYR A 816 11.92 -24.02 -4.86
C TYR A 816 10.63 -23.77 -5.65
N GLY A 817 9.65 -24.66 -5.53
CA GLY A 817 8.37 -24.54 -6.22
C GLY A 817 8.13 -25.65 -7.23
N ILE A 818 7.01 -25.56 -7.93
CA ILE A 818 6.58 -26.55 -8.93
C ILE A 818 5.97 -25.86 -10.15
N PHE A 819 5.91 -26.60 -11.24
CA PHE A 819 5.08 -26.32 -12.40
C PHE A 819 3.99 -27.38 -12.51
N MET A 820 2.83 -26.99 -13.03
CA MET A 820 1.68 -27.85 -13.28
C MET A 820 1.00 -27.43 -14.59
N ASP A 821 0.65 -28.39 -15.41
CA ASP A 821 0.10 -28.16 -16.75
C ASP A 821 -0.85 -29.28 -17.18
N ASP A 822 -1.60 -29.06 -18.25
CA ASP A 822 -2.45 -30.04 -18.93
C ASP A 822 -3.45 -30.74 -17.98
N VAL A 823 -4.19 -29.96 -17.19
CA VAL A 823 -5.23 -30.51 -16.31
C VAL A 823 -6.38 -31.00 -17.17
N MET A 824 -6.77 -32.25 -16.97
CA MET A 824 -7.86 -32.89 -17.69
C MET A 824 -8.80 -33.58 -16.72
N VAL A 825 -10.10 -33.40 -16.95
CA VAL A 825 -11.17 -34.09 -16.22
C VAL A 825 -12.04 -34.83 -17.23
N GLU A 826 -12.14 -36.15 -17.10
CA GLU A 826 -12.89 -37.01 -18.02
C GLU A 826 -14.01 -37.74 -17.29
N ASP A 827 -15.22 -37.73 -17.84
CA ASP A 827 -16.31 -38.63 -17.42
C ASP A 827 -16.08 -40.02 -18.04
N TRP A 828 -15.65 -40.98 -17.24
CA TRP A 828 -15.43 -42.37 -17.64
C TRP A 828 -16.72 -43.23 -17.55
N GLY A 829 -17.86 -42.61 -17.26
CA GLY A 829 -19.17 -43.22 -17.23
C GLY A 829 -19.50 -43.89 -15.91
N THR A 830 -20.55 -44.72 -15.91
CA THR A 830 -21.01 -45.39 -14.69
C THR A 830 -19.98 -46.38 -14.14
N VAL A 831 -19.82 -46.37 -12.82
CA VAL A 831 -18.92 -47.25 -12.07
C VAL A 831 -19.24 -48.72 -12.40
N GLY A 832 -18.48 -49.33 -13.31
CA GLY A 832 -18.50 -50.77 -13.59
C GLY A 832 -19.12 -51.25 -14.92
N ILE A 833 -18.87 -50.60 -16.06
CA ILE A 833 -19.06 -51.26 -17.38
C ILE A 833 -17.83 -51.05 -18.28
N SER A 834 -16.82 -51.90 -18.14
CA SER A 834 -15.75 -51.97 -19.14
C SER A 834 -16.32 -52.54 -20.46
N GLN A 835 -16.17 -51.83 -21.57
CA GLN A 835 -16.14 -52.50 -22.88
C GLN A 835 -14.80 -53.24 -23.03
N PRO A 836 -14.79 -54.52 -23.45
CA PRO A 836 -13.58 -55.31 -23.53
C PRO A 836 -12.99 -55.28 -24.94
N GLU A 837 -11.85 -54.62 -25.15
CA GLU A 837 -10.91 -55.00 -26.22
C GLU A 837 -9.45 -54.96 -25.72
N LEU A 838 -9.02 -56.11 -25.17
CA LEU A 838 -7.73 -56.84 -25.23
C LEU A 838 -6.46 -56.05 -25.67
N VAL A 839 -5.24 -56.19 -25.07
CA VAL A 839 -4.45 -57.41 -24.78
C VAL A 839 -3.28 -57.06 -23.82
N ASP A 840 -3.25 -57.66 -22.63
CA ASP A 840 -2.07 -58.20 -21.89
C ASP A 840 -2.55 -58.59 -20.47
N GLU A 841 -3.27 -59.71 -20.38
CA GLU A 841 -4.16 -60.11 -19.27
C GLU A 841 -3.58 -59.91 -17.86
N VAL A 842 -3.90 -58.79 -17.22
CA VAL A 842 -3.96 -58.67 -15.77
C VAL A 842 -5.35 -59.10 -15.31
N LYS A 843 -5.42 -60.20 -14.55
CA LYS A 843 -6.67 -60.67 -13.93
C LYS A 843 -6.65 -60.29 -12.47
N MET A 844 -7.64 -59.52 -12.05
CA MET A 844 -7.86 -59.21 -10.65
C MET A 844 -9.27 -59.64 -10.27
N TYR A 845 -9.38 -60.50 -9.27
CA TYR A 845 -10.66 -61.03 -8.82
C TYR A 845 -10.60 -61.44 -7.35
N SER A 846 -11.75 -61.73 -6.74
CA SER A 846 -11.83 -62.30 -5.40
C SER A 846 -12.14 -63.78 -5.43
N ARG A 847 -11.54 -64.55 -4.52
CA ARG A 847 -11.87 -65.97 -4.29
C ARG A 847 -11.61 -66.32 -2.84
N ASN A 848 -12.52 -67.06 -2.21
CA ASN A 848 -12.41 -67.49 -0.81
C ASN A 848 -12.11 -66.34 0.18
N ASN A 849 -12.74 -65.19 -0.03
CA ASN A 849 -12.54 -63.99 0.80
C ASN A 849 -11.08 -63.46 0.79
N GLN A 850 -10.40 -63.61 -0.35
CA GLN A 850 -9.09 -63.05 -0.63
C GLN A 850 -9.11 -62.39 -2.00
N PHE A 851 -8.36 -61.29 -2.17
CA PHE A 851 -8.06 -60.78 -3.51
C PHE A 851 -7.01 -61.68 -4.17
N ILE A 852 -7.04 -61.75 -5.49
CA ILE A 852 -6.07 -62.45 -6.32
C ILE A 852 -5.70 -61.54 -7.48
N VAL A 853 -4.40 -61.37 -7.71
CA VAL A 853 -3.84 -60.69 -8.88
C VAL A 853 -2.94 -61.66 -9.64
N GLU A 854 -3.27 -61.88 -10.92
CA GLU A 854 -2.51 -62.68 -11.88
C GLU A 854 -2.11 -61.79 -13.05
N ALA A 855 -0.81 -61.65 -13.30
CA ALA A 855 -0.27 -60.84 -14.39
C ALA A 855 0.97 -61.51 -15.03
N GLY A 856 1.24 -61.22 -16.31
CA GLY A 856 2.43 -61.73 -17.01
C GLY A 856 3.76 -61.20 -16.44
N SER A 857 4.89 -61.82 -16.81
CA SER A 857 6.24 -61.46 -16.33
C SER A 857 6.68 -60.02 -16.62
N ASN A 858 6.00 -59.35 -17.56
CA ASN A 858 6.20 -57.94 -17.84
C ASN A 858 5.87 -57.04 -16.61
N TRP A 859 5.06 -57.54 -15.67
CA TRP A 859 4.68 -56.84 -14.44
C TRP A 859 5.59 -57.13 -13.24
N ASP A 860 6.71 -57.84 -13.40
CA ASP A 860 7.63 -58.10 -12.28
C ASP A 860 8.17 -56.82 -11.65
N GLY A 861 8.08 -56.71 -10.33
CA GLY A 861 8.41 -55.52 -9.56
C GLY A 861 7.31 -54.45 -9.53
N ALA A 862 6.15 -54.68 -10.15
CA ALA A 862 5.01 -53.75 -10.09
C ALA A 862 4.48 -53.61 -8.66
N ARG A 863 4.05 -52.41 -8.27
CA ARG A 863 3.39 -52.16 -6.98
C ARG A 863 1.90 -52.51 -7.08
N ILE A 864 1.40 -53.31 -6.15
CA ILE A 864 -0.02 -53.59 -6.00
C ILE A 864 -0.58 -52.79 -4.82
N ARG A 865 -1.80 -52.27 -4.94
CA ARG A 865 -2.56 -51.63 -3.85
C ARG A 865 -3.98 -52.16 -3.79
N VAL A 866 -4.50 -52.35 -2.58
CA VAL A 866 -5.93 -52.57 -2.32
C VAL A 866 -6.45 -51.36 -1.55
N MET A 867 -7.47 -50.70 -2.08
CA MET A 867 -8.05 -49.49 -1.52
C MET A 867 -9.54 -49.71 -1.21
N ASN A 868 -10.05 -49.05 -0.17
CA ASN A 868 -11.50 -48.94 0.03
C ASN A 868 -12.10 -47.91 -0.95
N LEU A 869 -13.43 -47.81 -0.97
CA LEU A 869 -14.14 -46.83 -1.81
C LEU A 869 -13.91 -45.37 -1.41
N TYR A 870 -13.20 -45.11 -0.31
CA TYR A 870 -12.78 -43.78 0.14
C TYR A 870 -11.33 -43.46 -0.25
N GLY A 871 -10.71 -44.26 -1.15
CA GLY A 871 -9.34 -44.05 -1.62
C GLY A 871 -8.23 -44.48 -0.65
N GLN A 872 -8.57 -44.91 0.57
CA GLN A 872 -7.57 -45.31 1.57
C GLN A 872 -6.93 -46.65 1.21
N THR A 873 -5.59 -46.68 1.11
CA THR A 873 -4.84 -47.92 0.87
C THR A 873 -4.85 -48.81 2.11
N LEU A 874 -5.46 -49.98 1.98
CA LEU A 874 -5.55 -51.00 3.03
C LEU A 874 -4.43 -52.04 2.96
N TYR A 875 -3.83 -52.23 1.79
CA TYR A 875 -2.75 -53.19 1.57
C TYR A 875 -1.87 -52.79 0.39
N SER A 876 -0.55 -53.04 0.45
CA SER A 876 0.35 -52.81 -0.68
C SER A 876 1.62 -53.68 -0.67
N GLU A 877 2.01 -54.22 -1.83
CA GLU A 877 3.18 -55.11 -2.00
C GLU A 877 3.73 -55.07 -3.44
N ASN A 878 4.90 -55.66 -3.72
CA ASN A 878 5.47 -55.77 -5.07
C ASN A 878 5.12 -57.12 -5.72
N TYR A 879 4.78 -57.12 -7.01
CA TYR A 879 4.41 -58.29 -7.81
C TYR A 879 5.63 -59.07 -8.31
N THR A 880 5.55 -60.41 -8.31
CA THR A 880 6.54 -61.30 -8.92
C THR A 880 5.84 -62.44 -9.65
N SER A 881 6.17 -62.64 -10.93
CA SER A 881 5.49 -63.53 -11.88
C SER A 881 5.66 -65.02 -11.61
N SER A 882 6.45 -65.40 -10.61
CA SER A 882 6.65 -66.80 -10.24
C SER A 882 5.44 -67.43 -9.51
N GLN A 883 4.50 -66.65 -8.97
CA GLN A 883 3.26 -67.14 -8.33
C GLN A 883 2.15 -66.04 -8.33
N PRO A 884 0.85 -66.39 -8.45
CA PRO A 884 -0.25 -65.48 -8.15
C PRO A 884 -0.14 -64.92 -6.73
N ILE A 885 -0.39 -63.62 -6.55
CA ILE A 885 -0.36 -63.00 -5.22
C ILE A 885 -1.77 -62.99 -4.65
N SER A 886 -1.88 -63.54 -3.44
CA SER A 886 -3.10 -63.52 -2.65
C SER A 886 -2.94 -62.55 -1.49
N PHE A 887 -3.92 -61.68 -1.34
CA PHE A 887 -3.96 -60.69 -0.27
C PHE A 887 -4.68 -61.32 0.93
N GLY A 888 -4.31 -60.91 2.15
CA GLY A 888 -4.92 -61.40 3.39
C GLY A 888 -6.45 -61.21 3.44
N SER A 889 -7.13 -61.90 4.36
CA SER A 889 -8.59 -61.79 4.51
C SER A 889 -8.99 -60.38 4.96
N ILE A 890 -9.75 -59.67 4.12
CA ILE A 890 -10.32 -58.34 4.42
C ILE A 890 -11.84 -58.49 4.68
N LYS A 891 -12.48 -57.54 5.37
CA LYS A 891 -13.93 -57.56 5.64
C LYS A 891 -14.73 -57.53 4.33
N GLY A 892 -15.90 -58.15 4.30
CA GLY A 892 -16.80 -58.10 3.14
C GLY A 892 -17.13 -56.65 2.76
N GLY A 893 -17.07 -56.34 1.47
CA GLY A 893 -17.13 -54.98 0.95
C GLY A 893 -16.61 -54.88 -0.48
N ILE A 894 -16.65 -53.67 -1.03
CA ILE A 894 -16.15 -53.37 -2.37
C ILE A 894 -14.81 -52.64 -2.24
N TYR A 895 -13.85 -53.07 -3.04
CA TYR A 895 -12.49 -52.54 -3.00
C TYR A 895 -11.98 -52.27 -4.41
N LEU A 896 -11.05 -51.32 -4.53
CA LEU A 896 -10.28 -51.09 -5.74
C LEU A 896 -8.94 -51.81 -5.58
N VAL A 897 -8.60 -52.68 -6.53
CA VAL A 897 -7.30 -53.34 -6.58
C VAL A 897 -6.56 -52.81 -7.79
N SER A 898 -5.36 -52.25 -7.58
CA SER A 898 -4.53 -51.70 -8.65
C SER A 898 -3.16 -52.37 -8.71
N ILE A 899 -2.60 -52.54 -9.90
CA ILE A 899 -1.21 -52.93 -10.14
C ILE A 899 -0.54 -51.87 -11.02
N GLN A 900 0.63 -51.38 -10.60
CA GLN A 900 1.34 -50.28 -11.25
C GLN A 900 2.81 -50.59 -11.45
N LYS A 901 3.35 -50.36 -12.66
CA LYS A 901 4.78 -50.48 -12.97
C LYS A 901 5.22 -49.31 -13.85
N GLY A 902 5.99 -48.38 -13.27
CA GLY A 902 6.23 -47.09 -13.91
C GLY A 902 4.89 -46.41 -14.23
N ASN A 903 4.71 -45.99 -15.49
CA ASN A 903 3.50 -45.29 -15.94
C ASN A 903 2.36 -46.23 -16.36
N LYS A 904 2.53 -47.56 -16.29
CA LYS A 904 1.46 -48.51 -16.60
C LYS A 904 0.71 -48.86 -15.33
N MET A 905 -0.59 -48.61 -15.29
CA MET A 905 -1.48 -49.01 -14.18
C MET A 905 -2.71 -49.75 -14.72
N GLU A 906 -3.10 -50.82 -14.04
CA GLU A 906 -4.46 -51.37 -14.16
C GLU A 906 -5.14 -51.34 -12.81
N THR A 907 -6.42 -50.94 -12.77
CA THR A 907 -7.25 -50.92 -11.56
C THR A 907 -8.57 -51.66 -11.84
N ARG A 908 -9.01 -52.49 -10.90
CA ARG A 908 -10.27 -53.23 -10.96
C ARG A 908 -11.04 -53.10 -9.66
N LYS A 909 -12.35 -52.87 -9.78
CA LYS A 909 -13.30 -52.98 -8.68
C LYS A 909 -13.59 -54.45 -8.39
N ILE A 910 -13.35 -54.89 -7.16
CA ILE A 910 -13.59 -56.26 -6.74
C ILE A 910 -14.46 -56.28 -5.49
N GLY A 911 -15.60 -56.95 -5.60
CA GLY A 911 -16.45 -57.25 -4.46
C GLY A 911 -15.92 -58.47 -3.69
N MET A 912 -15.83 -58.35 -2.37
CA MET A 912 -15.67 -59.46 -1.44
C MET A 912 -17.02 -59.74 -0.77
N PHE A 913 -17.59 -60.89 -1.11
CA PHE A 913 -18.90 -61.36 -0.64
C PHE A 913 -18.78 -62.64 0.17
#